data_AF-A0AAZ1X7I2-F1
#
_entry.id   AF-A0AAZ1X7I2-F1
#
_cell.length_a   1.000
_cell.length_b   1.000
_cell.length_c   1.000
_cell.angle_alpha   90.00
_cell.angle_beta   90.00
_cell.angle_gamma   90.00
#
_symmetry.space_group_name_H-M   'P 1'
#
loop_
_entity.id
_entity.type
_entity.pdbx_description
1 polymer ?
#
loop_
_entity_poly.entity_id
_entity_poly.type
_entity_poly.pdbx_seq_one_letter_code
_entity_poly.pdbx_strand_id
1 'polypeptide(L)'
;MTKYNTLFTVFENVKSSGVNCIAVTAPQSVNHVTVVHQNEISITLEWDKVKNISEYILQYNNGTDMEKNISVSEEGPIKYEVSPLTAMTKYNFTLITVFEGVSSTGYSFTAVTAPRNAEEFKKNGQNETSITLGWKTVPNIDNYILAFNGKNISISNSTEEYTVSNLTDGTRYTFTLFTVFGNVSSSGVNCIAVTAPQSVNHVTVVHQNETSTTLEWDKVKNISEYILQYKNSTDMEKNISVSEEGPIKYEVSPLTAMTKYNFTLITVFEGVSSTGYSFTAVTAPRNTEEFKKNSQDETSITLEWRTVPNIDNYILAFNGKNISISNSTEEYTVSNLTDGTRYNFTLFTVFENVKSSGVNCIAVTAPKNVHNVTVTQNENSITLTWEKVNDTLTYILEYDSGNIVIGKNDMDGYTTSGASVTCVVSSLTAGTNYSFTLFTVFENVNSSGYNFSAPTVPPVVPWVSVTERFTNNITLEWENMNKAWQYQLQINGGVLHSSSVRIVVTSLQPGTKYDFSLTTMFAGLRSTPYTNFTVTAIDCASADWKVTNSSIEAKIEGLFSNATAHNGSNGYVSDGRENVSFTGLYPGATYQISLVYEKSSRVFLQCEHKLTILPPNLNAHCEHWAAGYSVLIKWTDPEGEWTNAEVNVTGKTHTVASPETKIIINGFQPAKKYKVSVTSLSGLRRSSEPHVFYCQTDPRGVIAGSVFGVLLFGLLVALVVFIFLKRPDIISRKKSSFIGGSKVSNTQSKSIPAAKFPDHFHQLSLDENRGFSEEYECLAPVGTDQTRKTANLPENKAKNRFSNVLPYDWCRVKLTTSDPDGISDYINANYMPGYSSNREYIATQGPLPSTVNDFWRMIWEQRVKRIVMVTNCIEGGRVSLQENLKMFYC
;
A
#
# COMPACT_ATOMS: atom_id res chain seq x y z
N MET A 1 -72.99 -106.60 110.53
CA MET A 1 -72.52 -107.71 111.40
C MET A 1 -71.55 -107.09 112.39
N THR A 2 -71.86 -106.75 113.65
CA THR A 2 -72.85 -107.24 114.64
C THR A 2 -72.27 -108.37 115.52
N LYS A 3 -72.28 -108.14 116.86
CA LYS A 3 -71.72 -108.96 117.97
C LYS A 3 -70.17 -108.96 118.02
N TYR A 4 -69.53 -109.01 119.20
CA TYR A 4 -69.98 -109.56 120.50
C TYR A 4 -69.89 -108.59 121.69
N ASN A 5 -70.91 -108.68 122.56
CA ASN A 5 -70.94 -108.81 124.04
C ASN A 5 -69.97 -108.05 124.99
N THR A 6 -70.22 -107.88 126.30
CA THR A 6 -71.42 -107.84 127.21
C THR A 6 -70.85 -107.60 128.63
N LEU A 7 -71.63 -106.94 129.52
CA LEU A 7 -71.71 -107.05 131.01
C LEU A 7 -71.79 -105.64 131.65
N PHE A 8 -72.64 -105.34 132.66
CA PHE A 8 -73.57 -106.16 133.45
C PHE A 8 -75.03 -105.60 133.47
N THR A 9 -75.97 -106.53 133.66
CA THR A 9 -77.41 -106.45 134.05
C THR A 9 -78.15 -105.11 134.32
N VAL A 10 -79.24 -104.87 133.55
CA VAL A 10 -80.69 -104.80 133.96
C VAL A 10 -81.09 -103.75 135.05
N PHE A 11 -82.09 -102.86 134.91
CA PHE A 11 -83.28 -102.76 134.02
C PHE A 11 -83.75 -101.29 133.75
N GLU A 12 -84.55 -101.10 132.68
CA GLU A 12 -85.62 -100.08 132.43
C GLU A 12 -85.36 -98.58 132.10
N ASN A 13 -85.82 -98.20 130.88
CA ASN A 13 -86.62 -97.01 130.47
C ASN A 13 -86.07 -95.56 130.47
N VAL A 14 -85.79 -95.01 129.25
CA VAL A 14 -86.34 -93.76 128.62
C VAL A 14 -85.75 -93.56 127.19
N LYS A 15 -86.35 -92.72 126.33
CA LYS A 15 -86.03 -92.55 124.88
C LYS A 15 -85.23 -91.28 124.53
N SER A 16 -84.56 -91.28 123.36
CA SER A 16 -84.14 -90.09 122.60
C SER A 16 -84.10 -90.36 121.07
N SER A 17 -83.95 -89.32 120.24
CA SER A 17 -84.03 -89.36 118.76
C SER A 17 -82.66 -89.32 118.06
N GLY A 18 -82.60 -89.77 116.80
CA GLY A 18 -81.38 -89.83 115.99
C GLY A 18 -81.31 -88.80 114.86
N VAL A 19 -80.10 -88.43 114.47
CA VAL A 19 -79.76 -87.54 113.34
C VAL A 19 -78.96 -88.33 112.31
N ASN A 20 -79.10 -88.01 111.02
CA ASN A 20 -78.40 -88.67 109.92
C ASN A 20 -77.37 -87.69 109.31
N CYS A 21 -76.09 -88.09 109.24
CA CYS A 21 -75.02 -87.26 108.69
C CYS A 21 -74.54 -87.80 107.33
N ILE A 22 -74.42 -86.91 106.35
CA ILE A 22 -73.74 -87.17 105.08
C ILE A 22 -72.31 -86.62 105.20
N ALA A 23 -71.31 -87.40 104.81
CA ALA A 23 -69.91 -86.98 104.78
C ALA A 23 -69.47 -86.83 103.32
N VAL A 24 -69.11 -85.60 102.93
CA VAL A 24 -68.58 -85.29 101.59
C VAL A 24 -67.07 -85.44 101.60
N THR A 25 -66.52 -86.21 100.65
CA THR A 25 -65.07 -86.33 100.45
C THR A 25 -64.55 -85.18 99.60
N ALA A 26 -63.34 -84.69 99.89
CA ALA A 26 -62.72 -83.61 99.11
C ALA A 26 -62.64 -83.96 97.60
N PRO A 27 -62.90 -82.99 96.71
CA PRO A 27 -62.87 -83.21 95.26
C PRO A 27 -61.45 -83.48 94.76
N GLN A 28 -61.35 -84.15 93.60
CA GLN A 28 -60.07 -84.36 92.91
C GLN A 28 -59.51 -83.02 92.42
N SER A 29 -58.28 -82.68 92.83
CA SER A 29 -57.56 -81.52 92.29
C SER A 29 -57.34 -81.62 90.78
N VAL A 30 -57.20 -80.47 90.13
CA VAL A 30 -56.82 -80.37 88.72
C VAL A 30 -55.50 -81.13 88.47
N ASN A 31 -55.49 -82.02 87.47
CA ASN A 31 -54.33 -82.90 87.21
C ASN A 31 -53.10 -82.14 86.71
N HIS A 32 -53.30 -81.09 85.91
CA HIS A 32 -52.27 -80.24 85.34
C HIS A 32 -52.85 -78.86 85.01
N VAL A 33 -52.04 -77.81 85.18
CA VAL A 33 -52.33 -76.45 84.69
C VAL A 33 -51.19 -76.05 83.77
N THR A 34 -51.51 -75.68 82.54
CA THR A 34 -50.57 -75.16 81.55
C THR A 34 -50.62 -73.63 81.56
N VAL A 35 -49.45 -72.99 81.51
CA VAL A 35 -49.36 -71.54 81.29
C VAL A 35 -49.25 -71.32 79.78
N VAL A 36 -50.25 -70.66 79.19
CA VAL A 36 -50.42 -70.60 77.72
C VAL A 36 -50.22 -69.22 77.12
N HIS A 37 -50.27 -68.16 77.93
CA HIS A 37 -49.82 -66.83 77.56
C HIS A 37 -49.33 -66.07 78.79
N GLN A 38 -48.31 -65.23 78.60
CA GLN A 38 -47.69 -64.40 79.64
C GLN A 38 -47.34 -63.06 78.99
N ASN A 39 -47.74 -61.95 79.63
CA ASN A 39 -47.38 -60.60 79.21
C ASN A 39 -47.04 -59.74 80.44
N GLU A 40 -46.87 -58.43 80.26
CA GLU A 40 -46.41 -57.50 81.30
C GLU A 40 -47.41 -57.31 82.44
N ILE A 41 -48.69 -57.64 82.25
CA ILE A 41 -49.76 -57.41 83.24
C ILE A 41 -50.67 -58.62 83.47
N SER A 42 -50.50 -59.73 82.76
CA SER A 42 -51.32 -60.92 82.97
C SER A 42 -50.63 -62.24 82.63
N ILE A 43 -51.19 -63.32 83.19
CA ILE A 43 -50.80 -64.70 82.95
C ILE A 43 -52.08 -65.49 82.65
N THR A 44 -52.15 -66.12 81.49
CA THR A 44 -53.28 -66.96 81.08
C THR A 44 -52.98 -68.42 81.38
N LEU A 45 -53.89 -69.04 82.12
CA LEU A 45 -53.86 -70.42 82.58
C LEU A 45 -54.86 -71.25 81.77
N GLU A 46 -54.48 -72.47 81.39
CA GLU A 46 -55.35 -73.46 80.74
C GLU A 46 -55.34 -74.77 81.54
N TRP A 47 -56.50 -75.36 81.80
CA TRP A 47 -56.63 -76.66 82.48
C TRP A 47 -57.90 -77.42 82.11
N ASP A 48 -57.86 -78.76 82.19
CA ASP A 48 -59.05 -79.59 81.97
C ASP A 48 -60.09 -79.44 83.10
N LYS A 49 -61.36 -79.26 82.74
CA LYS A 49 -62.47 -79.24 83.70
C LYS A 49 -62.56 -80.58 84.44
N VAL A 50 -62.49 -80.52 85.77
CA VAL A 50 -62.69 -81.70 86.62
C VAL A 50 -64.17 -82.07 86.64
N LYS A 51 -64.47 -83.37 86.46
CA LYS A 51 -65.84 -83.88 86.37
C LYS A 51 -66.64 -83.55 87.64
N ASN A 52 -67.86 -83.05 87.44
CA ASN A 52 -68.78 -82.56 88.47
C ASN A 52 -68.30 -81.30 89.25
N ILE A 53 -67.23 -80.62 88.81
CA ILE A 53 -66.74 -79.38 89.43
C ILE A 53 -67.10 -78.16 88.58
N SER A 54 -67.90 -77.26 89.16
CA SER A 54 -68.25 -75.95 88.60
C SER A 54 -67.55 -74.77 89.29
N GLU A 55 -66.84 -75.00 90.40
CA GLU A 55 -66.19 -73.97 91.19
C GLU A 55 -64.71 -74.28 91.43
N TYR A 56 -63.87 -73.29 91.11
CA TYR A 56 -62.43 -73.33 91.29
C TYR A 56 -62.00 -72.09 92.08
N ILE A 57 -61.08 -72.26 93.01
CA ILE A 57 -60.41 -71.17 93.72
C ILE A 57 -58.98 -71.12 93.23
N LEU A 58 -58.57 -70.00 92.64
CA LEU A 58 -57.18 -69.73 92.29
C LEU A 58 -56.56 -68.84 93.36
N GLN A 59 -55.68 -69.42 94.15
CA GLN A 59 -54.79 -68.67 95.05
C GLN A 59 -53.50 -68.32 94.31
N TYR A 60 -53.00 -67.10 94.49
CA TYR A 60 -51.76 -66.66 93.88
C TYR A 60 -51.05 -65.61 94.72
N ASN A 61 -49.71 -65.70 94.82
CA ASN A 61 -48.91 -64.76 95.59
C ASN A 61 -47.57 -64.41 94.96
N ASN A 62 -47.10 -63.20 95.27
CA ASN A 62 -45.77 -62.67 95.00
C ASN A 62 -45.10 -62.12 96.28
N GLY A 63 -45.61 -62.52 97.45
CA GLY A 63 -45.36 -61.90 98.76
C GLY A 63 -46.61 -61.29 99.40
N THR A 64 -47.68 -61.10 98.64
CA THR A 64 -49.04 -60.85 99.15
C THR A 64 -49.97 -61.95 98.64
N ASP A 65 -50.74 -62.57 99.53
CA ASP A 65 -51.71 -63.61 99.16
C ASP A 65 -52.96 -62.99 98.55
N MET A 66 -53.31 -63.46 97.35
CA MET A 66 -54.52 -63.09 96.61
C MET A 66 -55.31 -64.35 96.28
N GLU A 67 -56.63 -64.25 96.28
CA GLU A 67 -57.54 -65.36 96.00
C GLU A 67 -58.62 -64.92 95.01
N LYS A 68 -58.98 -65.81 94.08
CA LYS A 68 -59.98 -65.54 93.06
C LYS A 68 -60.87 -66.76 92.82
N ASN A 69 -62.16 -66.58 93.04
CA ASN A 69 -63.17 -67.60 92.73
C ASN A 69 -63.52 -67.55 91.24
N ILE A 70 -63.56 -68.71 90.61
CA ILE A 70 -63.75 -68.93 89.18
C ILE A 70 -64.87 -69.96 89.02
N SER A 71 -66.05 -69.49 88.61
CA SER A 71 -67.23 -70.33 88.34
C SER A 71 -67.30 -70.68 86.86
N VAL A 72 -67.50 -71.95 86.53
CA VAL A 72 -67.43 -72.47 85.15
C VAL A 72 -68.68 -73.29 84.80
N SER A 73 -69.40 -72.87 83.76
CA SER A 73 -70.56 -73.56 83.20
C SER A 73 -70.23 -74.41 81.96
N GLU A 74 -69.19 -74.06 81.20
CA GLU A 74 -68.86 -74.67 79.90
C GLU A 74 -68.26 -76.08 80.02
N GLU A 75 -68.33 -76.87 78.94
CA GLU A 75 -67.74 -78.22 78.85
C GLU A 75 -66.51 -78.19 77.93
N GLY A 76 -65.30 -78.31 78.50
CA GLY A 76 -64.04 -78.27 77.76
C GLY A 76 -62.84 -77.91 78.64
N PRO A 77 -61.66 -77.64 78.05
CA PRO A 77 -60.55 -77.02 78.76
C PRO A 77 -60.88 -75.56 79.10
N ILE A 78 -60.59 -75.17 80.33
CA ILE A 78 -60.91 -73.87 80.91
C ILE A 78 -59.74 -72.93 80.68
N LYS A 79 -60.01 -71.72 80.16
CA LYS A 79 -59.02 -70.63 80.06
C LYS A 79 -59.36 -69.52 81.05
N TYR A 80 -58.37 -69.11 81.84
CA TYR A 80 -58.52 -68.00 82.78
C TYR A 80 -57.32 -67.06 82.71
N GLU A 81 -57.58 -65.77 82.51
CA GLU A 81 -56.56 -64.73 82.55
C GLU A 81 -56.49 -64.12 83.96
N VAL A 82 -55.33 -64.24 84.60
CA VAL A 82 -55.05 -63.58 85.88
C VAL A 82 -54.54 -62.17 85.59
N SER A 83 -55.37 -61.16 85.88
CA SER A 83 -55.11 -59.76 85.55
C SER A 83 -55.81 -58.83 86.56
N PRO A 84 -55.23 -57.67 86.94
CA PRO A 84 -53.88 -57.21 86.60
C PRO A 84 -52.81 -57.78 87.55
N LEU A 85 -51.61 -57.98 87.02
CA LEU A 85 -50.38 -58.40 87.71
C LEU A 85 -49.28 -57.35 87.52
N THR A 86 -48.24 -57.43 88.35
CA THR A 86 -47.04 -56.58 88.22
C THR A 86 -46.06 -57.22 87.23
N ALA A 87 -45.50 -56.44 86.30
CA ALA A 87 -44.47 -56.89 85.37
C ALA A 87 -43.20 -57.44 86.07
N MET A 88 -42.41 -58.26 85.38
CA MET A 88 -41.13 -58.82 85.86
C MET A 88 -41.23 -59.51 87.24
N THR A 89 -42.38 -60.10 87.56
CA THR A 89 -42.68 -60.61 88.90
C THR A 89 -42.97 -62.11 88.82
N LYS A 90 -42.30 -62.89 89.69
CA LYS A 90 -42.62 -64.30 89.87
C LYS A 90 -43.82 -64.45 90.79
N TYR A 91 -44.82 -65.20 90.33
CA TYR A 91 -46.00 -65.58 91.08
C TYR A 91 -45.98 -67.08 91.35
N ASN A 92 -46.33 -67.47 92.58
CA ASN A 92 -46.69 -68.84 92.92
C ASN A 92 -48.21 -68.95 92.81
N PHE A 93 -48.70 -69.94 92.11
CA PHE A 93 -50.12 -70.21 91.88
C PHE A 93 -50.49 -71.54 92.51
N THR A 94 -51.69 -71.64 93.10
CA THR A 94 -52.32 -72.88 93.53
C THR A 94 -53.78 -72.88 93.09
N LEU A 95 -54.13 -73.82 92.19
CA LEU A 95 -55.49 -73.97 91.69
C LEU A 95 -56.22 -75.09 92.44
N ILE A 96 -57.32 -74.75 93.10
CA ILE A 96 -58.08 -75.61 94.01
C ILE A 96 -59.48 -75.86 93.43
N THR A 97 -59.90 -77.12 93.30
CA THR A 97 -61.30 -77.45 93.02
C THR A 97 -62.15 -77.41 94.30
N VAL A 98 -63.39 -76.93 94.21
CA VAL A 98 -64.35 -76.91 95.30
C VAL A 98 -65.61 -77.69 94.92
N PHE A 99 -66.15 -78.47 95.88
CA PHE A 99 -67.42 -79.19 95.72
C PHE A 99 -68.18 -79.17 97.06
N GLU A 100 -69.43 -78.70 97.06
CA GLU A 100 -70.29 -78.59 98.25
C GLU A 100 -69.60 -77.94 99.48
N GLY A 101 -68.74 -76.95 99.24
CA GLY A 101 -67.97 -76.24 100.27
C GLY A 101 -66.69 -76.95 100.75
N VAL A 102 -66.33 -78.10 100.18
CA VAL A 102 -65.08 -78.82 100.47
C VAL A 102 -64.04 -78.55 99.38
N SER A 103 -62.86 -78.08 99.80
CA SER A 103 -61.71 -77.82 98.92
C SER A 103 -60.79 -79.03 98.76
N SER A 104 -60.18 -79.17 97.58
CA SER A 104 -59.07 -80.11 97.35
C SER A 104 -57.73 -79.58 97.90
N THR A 105 -56.66 -80.39 97.84
CA THR A 105 -55.28 -79.95 98.16
C THR A 105 -54.70 -78.92 97.18
N GLY A 106 -55.24 -78.87 95.96
CA GLY A 106 -54.82 -77.97 94.89
C GLY A 106 -53.63 -78.47 94.07
N TYR A 107 -53.43 -77.84 92.91
CA TYR A 107 -52.27 -78.00 92.04
C TYR A 107 -51.43 -76.72 92.05
N SER A 108 -50.19 -76.82 92.54
CA SER A 108 -49.28 -75.67 92.69
C SER A 108 -48.21 -75.61 91.60
N PHE A 109 -47.96 -74.41 91.08
CA PHE A 109 -46.94 -74.14 90.06
C PHE A 109 -46.45 -72.69 90.18
N THR A 110 -45.42 -72.30 89.41
CA THR A 110 -44.93 -70.92 89.40
C THR A 110 -44.78 -70.40 87.99
N ALA A 111 -45.17 -69.15 87.75
CA ALA A 111 -45.02 -68.46 86.48
C ALA A 111 -44.53 -67.02 86.71
N VAL A 112 -43.95 -66.40 85.68
CA VAL A 112 -43.51 -64.99 85.73
C VAL A 112 -44.37 -64.15 84.79
N THR A 113 -44.62 -62.89 85.15
CA THR A 113 -45.06 -61.88 84.18
C THR A 113 -43.88 -61.47 83.31
N ALA A 114 -44.15 -61.03 82.09
CA ALA A 114 -43.12 -60.50 81.22
C ALA A 114 -42.50 -59.22 81.82
N PRO A 115 -41.21 -58.92 81.55
CA PRO A 115 -40.62 -57.65 81.90
C PRO A 115 -41.18 -56.52 81.02
N ARG A 116 -41.04 -55.26 81.45
CA ARG A 116 -41.42 -54.12 80.60
C ARG A 116 -40.46 -53.97 79.42
N ASN A 117 -40.96 -53.48 78.28
CA ASN A 117 -40.13 -53.03 77.17
C ASN A 117 -39.11 -51.97 77.61
N ALA A 118 -37.95 -51.95 76.97
CA ALA A 118 -36.96 -50.89 77.17
C ALA A 118 -37.49 -49.53 76.69
N GLU A 119 -37.21 -48.47 77.45
CA GLU A 119 -37.58 -47.11 77.07
C GLU A 119 -36.58 -46.52 76.07
N GLU A 120 -37.03 -45.53 75.28
CA GLU A 120 -36.22 -44.78 74.31
C GLU A 120 -35.50 -45.63 73.24
N PHE A 121 -36.02 -46.81 72.87
CA PHE A 121 -35.44 -47.62 71.78
C PHE A 121 -35.46 -46.86 70.44
N LYS A 122 -34.27 -46.44 69.98
CA LYS A 122 -34.08 -45.52 68.85
C LYS A 122 -32.78 -45.80 68.10
N LYS A 123 -32.67 -45.31 66.86
CA LYS A 123 -31.43 -45.32 66.08
C LYS A 123 -30.57 -44.11 66.45
N ASN A 124 -29.36 -44.37 66.94
CA ASN A 124 -28.36 -43.36 67.26
C ASN A 124 -27.40 -43.10 66.07
N GLY A 125 -27.00 -44.15 65.34
CA GLY A 125 -26.08 -44.07 64.19
C GLY A 125 -26.46 -45.02 63.06
N GLN A 126 -26.00 -44.74 61.84
CA GLN A 126 -26.20 -45.58 60.65
C GLN A 126 -25.18 -45.23 59.56
N ASN A 127 -24.78 -46.20 58.75
CA ASN A 127 -23.95 -46.05 57.56
C ASN A 127 -24.35 -47.09 56.50
N GLU A 128 -23.53 -47.32 55.48
CA GLU A 128 -23.81 -48.23 54.37
C GLU A 128 -23.97 -49.70 54.81
N THR A 129 -23.33 -50.13 55.89
CA THR A 129 -23.26 -51.56 56.29
C THR A 129 -23.63 -51.84 57.74
N SER A 130 -24.02 -50.82 58.51
CA SER A 130 -24.38 -50.98 59.92
C SER A 130 -25.37 -49.93 60.42
N ILE A 131 -26.15 -50.31 61.44
CA ILE A 131 -27.09 -49.45 62.16
C ILE A 131 -26.83 -49.62 63.67
N THR A 132 -26.70 -48.50 64.37
CA THR A 132 -26.45 -48.41 65.80
C THR A 132 -27.73 -47.99 66.52
N LEU A 133 -28.22 -48.86 67.40
CA LEU A 133 -29.48 -48.74 68.12
C LEU A 133 -29.20 -48.56 69.61
N GLY A 134 -29.86 -47.61 70.27
CA GLY A 134 -29.74 -47.36 71.71
C GLY A 134 -31.08 -47.35 72.43
N TRP A 135 -31.05 -47.61 73.73
CA TRP A 135 -32.20 -47.71 74.64
C TRP A 135 -31.78 -47.51 76.10
N LYS A 136 -32.74 -47.26 77.00
CA LYS A 136 -32.50 -47.26 78.45
C LYS A 136 -32.45 -48.67 79.01
N THR A 137 -31.45 -48.95 79.86
CA THR A 137 -31.35 -50.22 80.59
C THR A 137 -32.53 -50.44 81.53
N VAL A 138 -33.07 -51.66 81.53
CA VAL A 138 -34.15 -52.11 82.42
C VAL A 138 -33.51 -52.96 83.53
N PRO A 139 -33.67 -52.62 84.82
CA PRO A 139 -32.98 -53.32 85.91
C PRO A 139 -33.53 -54.73 86.12
N ASN A 140 -32.69 -55.63 86.65
CA ASN A 140 -33.02 -57.00 87.08
C ASN A 140 -33.50 -57.97 85.99
N ILE A 141 -33.27 -57.66 84.71
CA ILE A 141 -33.56 -58.54 83.57
C ILE A 141 -32.42 -59.55 83.33
N ASP A 142 -32.70 -60.65 82.65
CA ASP A 142 -31.67 -61.63 82.26
C ASP A 142 -30.82 -61.09 81.10
N ASN A 143 -31.50 -60.69 80.01
CA ASN A 143 -30.90 -60.20 78.77
C ASN A 143 -31.91 -59.42 77.92
N TYR A 144 -31.44 -58.84 76.83
CA TYR A 144 -32.27 -58.41 75.71
C TYR A 144 -32.19 -59.41 74.56
N ILE A 145 -33.25 -59.49 73.76
CA ILE A 145 -33.23 -60.11 72.45
C ILE A 145 -33.59 -59.05 71.40
N LEU A 146 -32.64 -58.74 70.52
CA LEU A 146 -32.85 -57.91 69.35
C LEU A 146 -33.19 -58.79 68.14
N ALA A 147 -34.41 -58.70 67.62
CA ALA A 147 -34.88 -59.43 66.47
C ALA A 147 -34.95 -58.54 65.22
N PHE A 148 -34.44 -59.02 64.09
CA PHE A 148 -34.59 -58.39 62.76
C PHE A 148 -34.36 -59.41 61.65
N ASN A 149 -35.06 -59.30 60.52
CA ASN A 149 -34.92 -60.18 59.34
C ASN A 149 -34.89 -61.70 59.67
N GLY A 150 -35.66 -62.14 60.67
CA GLY A 150 -35.69 -63.55 61.12
C GLY A 150 -34.50 -64.01 61.96
N LYS A 151 -33.55 -63.11 62.28
CA LYS A 151 -32.41 -63.36 63.17
C LYS A 151 -32.67 -62.73 64.54
N ASN A 152 -32.43 -63.50 65.60
CA ASN A 152 -32.43 -63.03 66.98
C ASN A 152 -30.98 -62.91 67.47
N ILE A 153 -30.64 -61.80 68.14
CA ILE A 153 -29.36 -61.56 68.81
C ILE A 153 -29.62 -61.37 70.30
N SER A 154 -28.99 -62.19 71.14
CA SER A 154 -28.98 -61.96 72.59
C SER A 154 -27.95 -60.89 72.93
N ILE A 155 -28.34 -59.89 73.72
CA ILE A 155 -27.53 -58.74 74.13
C ILE A 155 -27.56 -58.65 75.66
N SER A 156 -26.42 -58.33 76.28
CA SER A 156 -26.28 -58.20 77.74
C SER A 156 -27.22 -57.17 78.35
N ASN A 157 -27.73 -57.46 79.55
CA ASN A 157 -28.66 -56.60 80.29
C ASN A 157 -28.08 -55.22 80.67
N SER A 158 -26.76 -55.08 80.75
CA SER A 158 -26.04 -53.83 81.00
C SER A 158 -25.75 -52.99 79.74
N THR A 159 -26.24 -53.40 78.57
CA THR A 159 -25.98 -52.70 77.30
C THR A 159 -27.05 -51.64 77.03
N GLU A 160 -26.61 -50.40 76.83
CA GLU A 160 -27.43 -49.24 76.42
C GLU A 160 -27.44 -49.01 74.89
N GLU A 161 -26.45 -49.54 74.17
CA GLU A 161 -26.29 -49.34 72.72
C GLU A 161 -25.67 -50.56 72.04
N TYR A 162 -26.16 -50.93 70.85
CA TYR A 162 -25.66 -52.04 70.04
C TYR A 162 -25.60 -51.69 68.55
N THR A 163 -24.48 -52.02 67.89
CA THR A 163 -24.31 -51.84 66.45
C THR A 163 -24.51 -53.15 65.71
N VAL A 164 -25.56 -53.21 64.89
CA VAL A 164 -25.81 -54.32 63.97
C VAL A 164 -24.99 -54.06 62.70
N SER A 165 -24.00 -54.92 62.44
CA SER A 165 -23.09 -54.84 61.29
C SER A 165 -23.39 -55.90 60.22
N ASN A 166 -22.77 -55.75 59.05
CA ASN A 166 -22.95 -56.61 57.86
C ASN A 166 -24.40 -56.58 57.32
N LEU A 167 -25.01 -55.41 57.36
CA LEU A 167 -26.28 -55.10 56.70
C LEU A 167 -26.02 -54.78 55.21
N THR A 168 -26.99 -55.08 54.36
CA THR A 168 -27.04 -54.60 52.97
C THR A 168 -27.34 -53.09 52.97
N ASP A 169 -26.70 -52.35 52.05
CA ASP A 169 -26.89 -50.92 51.83
C ASP A 169 -28.29 -50.59 51.25
N GLY A 170 -28.68 -49.31 51.31
CA GLY A 170 -29.93 -48.81 50.70
C GLY A 170 -31.17 -49.61 51.10
N THR A 171 -31.22 -50.12 52.34
CA THR A 171 -32.19 -51.12 52.77
C THR A 171 -32.85 -50.68 54.08
N ARG A 172 -34.18 -50.77 54.13
CA ARG A 172 -34.97 -50.47 55.33
C ARG A 172 -35.13 -51.72 56.21
N TYR A 173 -34.70 -51.60 57.45
CA TYR A 173 -34.79 -52.63 58.47
C TYR A 173 -35.88 -52.27 59.50
N THR A 174 -36.49 -53.29 60.08
CA THR A 174 -37.34 -53.16 61.27
C THR A 174 -36.74 -54.04 62.35
N PHE A 175 -36.36 -53.40 63.44
CA PHE A 175 -35.77 -54.04 64.61
C PHE A 175 -36.82 -54.09 65.72
N THR A 176 -36.97 -55.23 66.37
CA THR A 176 -37.78 -55.40 67.58
C THR A 176 -36.86 -55.73 68.74
N LEU A 177 -36.85 -54.89 69.78
CA LEU A 177 -36.12 -55.14 71.01
C LEU A 177 -37.08 -55.72 72.05
N PHE A 178 -36.80 -56.95 72.47
CA PHE A 178 -37.48 -57.64 73.56
C PHE A 178 -36.62 -57.59 74.82
N THR A 179 -37.25 -57.24 75.94
CA THR A 179 -36.67 -57.43 77.29
C THR A 179 -36.98 -58.86 77.73
N VAL A 180 -36.06 -59.58 78.38
CA VAL A 180 -36.28 -60.98 78.80
C VAL A 180 -36.06 -61.17 80.31
N PHE A 181 -36.97 -61.90 80.95
CA PHE A 181 -36.89 -62.30 82.36
C PHE A 181 -37.57 -63.65 82.57
N GLY A 182 -36.87 -64.62 83.17
CA GLY A 182 -37.41 -65.93 83.52
C GLY A 182 -37.87 -66.74 82.30
N ASN A 183 -37.15 -66.66 81.19
CA ASN A 183 -37.50 -67.18 79.85
C ASN A 183 -38.75 -66.55 79.19
N VAL A 184 -39.33 -65.48 79.76
CA VAL A 184 -40.45 -64.74 79.16
C VAL A 184 -39.95 -63.42 78.58
N SER A 185 -40.28 -63.17 77.32
CA SER A 185 -40.05 -61.88 76.64
C SER A 185 -41.19 -60.90 76.89
N SER A 186 -40.87 -59.60 76.90
CA SER A 186 -41.84 -58.51 76.78
C SER A 186 -42.60 -58.58 75.43
N SER A 187 -43.62 -57.72 75.27
CA SER A 187 -44.35 -57.55 74.00
C SER A 187 -43.47 -57.09 72.82
N GLY A 188 -42.33 -56.44 73.13
CA GLY A 188 -41.37 -55.92 72.16
C GLY A 188 -41.61 -54.45 71.80
N VAL A 189 -40.53 -53.69 71.60
CA VAL A 189 -40.58 -52.31 71.08
C VAL A 189 -39.88 -52.23 69.73
N ASN A 190 -40.50 -51.56 68.76
CA ASN A 190 -40.02 -51.50 67.37
C ASN A 190 -39.26 -50.20 67.08
N CYS A 191 -38.15 -50.32 66.36
CA CYS A 191 -37.43 -49.21 65.72
C CYS A 191 -37.26 -49.49 64.23
N ILE A 192 -37.55 -48.52 63.38
CA ILE A 192 -37.31 -48.57 61.93
C ILE A 192 -36.12 -47.69 61.63
N ALA A 193 -35.18 -48.21 60.86
CA ALA A 193 -33.99 -47.49 60.40
C ALA A 193 -33.54 -48.03 59.04
N VAL A 194 -32.75 -47.23 58.31
CA VAL A 194 -32.21 -47.62 57.01
C VAL A 194 -30.69 -47.55 57.03
N THR A 195 -30.05 -48.44 56.27
CA THR A 195 -28.65 -48.26 55.88
C THR A 195 -28.56 -47.13 54.84
N ALA A 196 -27.43 -46.44 54.83
CA ALA A 196 -27.09 -45.56 53.71
C ALA A 196 -26.96 -46.39 52.41
N PRO A 197 -27.21 -45.80 51.23
CA PRO A 197 -27.00 -46.47 49.95
C PRO A 197 -25.51 -46.58 49.61
N GLN A 198 -25.12 -47.54 48.76
CA GLN A 198 -23.76 -47.62 48.23
C GLN A 198 -23.36 -46.30 47.53
N SER A 199 -22.24 -45.70 47.98
CA SER A 199 -21.63 -44.53 47.32
C SER A 199 -21.25 -44.81 45.86
N VAL A 200 -21.24 -43.77 45.02
CA VAL A 200 -20.88 -43.89 43.59
C VAL A 200 -19.41 -44.34 43.46
N ASN A 201 -19.17 -45.42 42.69
CA ASN A 201 -17.84 -46.02 42.58
C ASN A 201 -16.82 -45.14 41.84
N HIS A 202 -17.29 -44.39 40.83
CA HIS A 202 -16.49 -43.47 40.04
C HIS A 202 -17.37 -42.41 39.37
N VAL A 203 -16.85 -41.19 39.21
CA VAL A 203 -17.42 -40.12 38.40
C VAL A 203 -16.40 -39.71 37.35
N THR A 204 -16.77 -39.78 36.08
CA THR A 204 -15.95 -39.33 34.96
C THR A 204 -16.32 -37.90 34.59
N VAL A 205 -15.33 -37.05 34.34
CA VAL A 205 -15.52 -35.71 33.77
C VAL A 205 -15.45 -35.82 32.25
N VAL A 206 -16.54 -35.50 31.55
CA VAL A 206 -16.69 -35.82 30.12
C VAL A 206 -16.77 -34.62 29.19
N HIS A 207 -17.11 -33.44 29.71
CA HIS A 207 -16.95 -32.15 29.03
C HIS A 207 -16.66 -31.09 30.07
N GLN A 208 -15.70 -30.22 29.80
CA GLN A 208 -15.47 -28.98 30.54
C GLN A 208 -15.54 -27.82 29.55
N ASN A 209 -16.10 -26.69 29.96
CA ASN A 209 -16.07 -25.44 29.20
C ASN A 209 -15.92 -24.25 30.16
N GLU A 210 -16.11 -23.03 29.66
CA GLU A 210 -15.85 -21.79 30.40
C GLU A 210 -16.79 -21.56 31.59
N THR A 211 -17.97 -22.14 31.56
CA THR A 211 -19.03 -21.88 32.56
C THR A 211 -19.69 -23.15 33.10
N SER A 212 -19.18 -24.34 32.75
CA SER A 212 -19.76 -25.60 33.19
C SER A 212 -18.79 -26.78 33.14
N THR A 213 -19.18 -27.84 33.86
CA THR A 213 -18.57 -29.16 33.78
C THR A 213 -19.66 -30.23 33.69
N THR A 214 -19.61 -31.08 32.66
CA THR A 214 -20.46 -32.26 32.53
C THR A 214 -19.81 -33.47 33.19
N LEU A 215 -20.56 -34.09 34.09
CA LEU A 215 -20.20 -35.27 34.87
C LEU A 215 -20.98 -36.49 34.36
N GLU A 216 -20.36 -37.66 34.34
CA GLU A 216 -20.98 -38.94 33.99
C GLU A 216 -20.65 -40.01 35.05
N TRP A 217 -21.66 -40.77 35.49
CA TRP A 217 -21.47 -41.85 36.47
C TRP A 217 -22.52 -42.97 36.36
N ASP A 218 -22.18 -44.16 36.87
CA ASP A 218 -23.08 -45.31 36.88
C ASP A 218 -24.28 -45.12 37.82
N LYS A 219 -25.46 -45.55 37.38
CA LYS A 219 -26.70 -45.50 38.19
C LYS A 219 -26.61 -46.44 39.39
N VAL A 220 -26.77 -45.89 40.59
CA VAL A 220 -26.86 -46.62 41.85
C VAL A 220 -28.30 -47.10 42.05
N LYS A 221 -28.48 -48.24 42.72
CA LYS A 221 -29.79 -48.83 43.04
C LYS A 221 -30.25 -48.38 44.43
N ASN A 222 -31.56 -48.47 44.68
CA ASN A 222 -32.16 -48.17 45.99
C ASN A 222 -31.77 -46.78 46.55
N ILE A 223 -31.93 -45.74 45.72
CA ILE A 223 -31.72 -44.34 46.09
C ILE A 223 -32.94 -43.50 45.75
N SER A 224 -33.18 -42.43 46.52
CA SER A 224 -34.20 -41.41 46.24
C SER A 224 -33.66 -40.25 45.41
N GLU A 225 -32.40 -39.87 45.62
CA GLU A 225 -31.74 -38.77 44.91
C GLU A 225 -30.21 -38.87 45.01
N TYR A 226 -29.52 -38.08 44.18
CA TYR A 226 -28.13 -37.72 44.39
C TYR A 226 -28.04 -36.28 44.91
N ILE A 227 -27.07 -35.99 45.77
CA ILE A 227 -26.69 -34.64 46.18
C ILE A 227 -25.26 -34.38 45.70
N LEU A 228 -25.08 -33.39 44.83
CA LEU A 228 -23.75 -32.94 44.40
C LEU A 228 -23.35 -31.71 45.22
N GLN A 229 -22.35 -31.87 46.08
CA GLN A 229 -21.67 -30.77 46.75
C GLN A 229 -20.44 -30.35 45.92
N TYR A 230 -20.19 -29.05 45.82
CA TYR A 230 -19.01 -28.54 45.12
C TYR A 230 -18.55 -27.20 45.69
N LYS A 231 -17.23 -26.95 45.64
CA LYS A 231 -16.65 -25.71 46.17
C LYS A 231 -15.41 -25.21 45.47
N ASN A 232 -15.27 -23.90 45.59
CA ASN A 232 -14.20 -23.05 45.07
C ASN A 232 -13.78 -22.06 46.18
N SER A 233 -14.77 -21.39 46.79
CA SER A 233 -14.60 -20.53 47.98
C SER A 233 -15.78 -20.62 48.94
N THR A 234 -17.01 -20.67 48.41
CA THR A 234 -18.23 -21.06 49.12
C THR A 234 -18.56 -22.53 48.86
N ASP A 235 -19.10 -23.23 49.87
CA ASP A 235 -19.74 -24.53 49.66
C ASP A 235 -21.08 -24.35 48.92
N MET A 236 -21.28 -25.08 47.83
CA MET A 236 -22.51 -25.10 47.02
C MET A 236 -23.05 -26.52 46.98
N GLU A 237 -24.38 -26.67 46.98
CA GLU A 237 -25.05 -27.97 46.98
C GLU A 237 -26.18 -28.00 45.94
N LYS A 238 -26.38 -29.18 45.32
CA LYS A 238 -27.40 -29.37 44.30
C LYS A 238 -27.97 -30.80 44.31
N ASN A 239 -29.26 -30.93 44.62
CA ASN A 239 -30.02 -32.17 44.46
C ASN A 239 -30.25 -32.49 42.98
N ILE A 240 -30.15 -33.78 42.63
CA ILE A 240 -30.27 -34.34 41.28
C ILE A 240 -31.18 -35.57 41.36
N SER A 241 -32.32 -35.52 40.66
CA SER A 241 -33.28 -36.63 40.62
C SER A 241 -32.76 -37.81 39.81
N VAL A 242 -33.12 -39.03 40.22
CA VAL A 242 -32.68 -40.28 39.59
C VAL A 242 -33.43 -40.49 38.27
N SER A 243 -32.72 -40.65 37.15
CA SER A 243 -33.34 -41.06 35.86
C SER A 243 -33.62 -42.56 35.84
N GLU A 244 -34.54 -43.01 34.98
CA GLU A 244 -34.87 -44.44 34.90
C GLU A 244 -33.80 -45.26 34.16
N GLU A 245 -33.20 -44.72 33.10
CA GLU A 245 -32.23 -45.40 32.23
C GLU A 245 -30.84 -44.73 32.20
N GLY A 246 -29.84 -45.53 31.80
CA GLY A 246 -28.49 -45.09 31.44
C GLY A 246 -27.51 -44.80 32.60
N PRO A 247 -26.22 -44.54 32.27
CA PRO A 247 -25.35 -43.76 33.15
C PRO A 247 -25.91 -42.33 33.25
N ILE A 248 -25.83 -41.75 34.44
CA ILE A 248 -26.35 -40.41 34.71
C ILE A 248 -25.40 -39.39 34.11
N LYS A 249 -25.90 -38.46 33.30
CA LYS A 249 -25.16 -37.27 32.83
C LYS A 249 -25.74 -36.02 33.45
N TYR A 250 -24.90 -35.20 34.07
CA TYR A 250 -25.31 -33.96 34.71
C TYR A 250 -24.34 -32.83 34.39
N GLU A 251 -24.86 -31.71 33.89
CA GLU A 251 -24.10 -30.48 33.68
C GLU A 251 -24.18 -29.59 34.93
N VAL A 252 -23.02 -29.28 35.51
CA VAL A 252 -22.92 -28.32 36.61
C VAL A 252 -22.68 -26.93 36.02
N SER A 253 -23.70 -26.06 36.06
CA SER A 253 -23.61 -24.67 35.62
C SER A 253 -24.51 -23.75 36.46
N PRO A 254 -24.21 -22.45 36.56
CA PRO A 254 -23.01 -21.77 36.06
C PRO A 254 -21.81 -21.91 37.01
N LEU A 255 -20.62 -22.06 36.44
CA LEU A 255 -19.32 -22.05 37.12
C LEU A 255 -18.45 -20.87 36.64
N THR A 256 -17.41 -20.53 37.40
CA THR A 256 -16.42 -19.52 37.03
C THR A 256 -15.33 -20.13 36.15
N ALA A 257 -15.00 -19.51 35.01
CA ALA A 257 -13.92 -19.92 34.10
C ALA A 257 -12.54 -20.00 34.79
N MET A 258 -11.61 -20.79 34.22
CA MET A 258 -10.22 -20.96 34.70
C MET A 258 -10.14 -21.28 36.20
N THR A 259 -11.05 -22.08 36.73
CA THR A 259 -11.13 -22.34 38.17
C THR A 259 -11.28 -23.81 38.50
N LYS A 260 -10.52 -24.27 39.50
CA LYS A 260 -10.55 -25.63 40.03
C LYS A 260 -11.64 -25.77 41.08
N TYR A 261 -12.51 -26.75 40.90
CA TYR A 261 -13.60 -27.09 41.80
C TYR A 261 -13.35 -28.46 42.42
N ASN A 262 -13.54 -28.54 43.73
CA ASN A 262 -13.60 -29.81 44.46
C ASN A 262 -15.07 -30.24 44.52
N PHE A 263 -15.38 -31.42 44.02
CA PHE A 263 -16.72 -32.01 43.98
C PHE A 263 -16.81 -33.19 44.96
N THR A 264 -17.99 -33.40 45.54
CA THR A 264 -18.37 -34.63 46.24
C THR A 264 -19.77 -35.01 45.80
N LEU A 265 -19.93 -36.18 45.19
CA LEU A 265 -21.22 -36.74 44.80
C LEU A 265 -21.71 -37.73 45.88
N ILE A 266 -22.88 -37.47 46.44
CA ILE A 266 -23.48 -38.22 47.54
C ILE A 266 -24.76 -38.91 47.03
N THR A 267 -24.98 -40.16 47.42
CA THR A 267 -26.25 -40.88 47.21
C THR A 267 -27.10 -40.86 48.47
N VAL A 268 -28.41 -40.71 48.32
CA VAL A 268 -29.37 -40.63 49.44
C VAL A 268 -30.46 -41.70 49.30
N PHE A 269 -30.81 -42.37 50.40
CA PHE A 269 -31.96 -43.28 50.50
C PHE A 269 -32.77 -42.99 51.77
N GLU A 270 -34.09 -42.80 51.64
CA GLU A 270 -35.01 -42.45 52.75
C GLU A 270 -34.46 -41.35 53.70
N GLY A 271 -33.78 -40.35 53.13
CA GLY A 271 -33.17 -39.23 53.88
C GLY A 271 -31.80 -39.53 54.54
N VAL A 272 -31.14 -40.62 54.13
CA VAL A 272 -29.83 -41.04 54.67
C VAL A 272 -28.77 -41.03 53.58
N SER A 273 -27.74 -40.22 53.79
CA SER A 273 -26.60 -40.02 52.88
C SER A 273 -25.52 -41.09 53.03
N SER A 274 -24.95 -41.51 51.91
CA SER A 274 -23.67 -42.22 51.82
C SER A 274 -22.48 -41.35 52.22
N THR A 275 -21.32 -41.95 52.47
CA THR A 275 -20.00 -41.30 52.56
C THR A 275 -19.64 -40.42 51.36
N GLY A 276 -20.11 -40.74 50.15
CA GLY A 276 -19.91 -39.95 48.93
C GLY A 276 -18.60 -40.24 48.18
N TYR A 277 -18.47 -39.66 46.97
CA TYR A 277 -17.30 -39.80 46.09
C TYR A 277 -16.73 -38.42 45.74
N SER A 278 -15.50 -38.14 46.18
CA SER A 278 -14.85 -36.85 45.97
C SER A 278 -13.82 -36.86 44.84
N PHE A 279 -13.84 -35.82 44.01
CA PHE A 279 -12.92 -35.63 42.88
C PHE A 279 -12.74 -34.15 42.56
N THR A 280 -11.85 -33.80 41.61
CA THR A 280 -11.62 -32.42 41.19
C THR A 280 -11.75 -32.25 39.69
N ALA A 281 -12.33 -31.14 39.24
CA ALA A 281 -12.31 -30.71 37.84
C ALA A 281 -12.02 -29.21 37.72
N VAL A 282 -11.45 -28.78 36.60
CA VAL A 282 -11.31 -27.35 36.25
C VAL A 282 -12.34 -26.94 35.22
N THR A 283 -12.81 -25.70 35.26
CA THR A 283 -13.43 -25.05 34.10
C THR A 283 -12.36 -24.59 33.11
N ALA A 284 -12.73 -24.50 31.84
CA ALA A 284 -11.82 -23.99 30.82
C ALA A 284 -11.51 -22.49 31.01
N PRO A 285 -10.37 -21.99 30.50
CA PRO A 285 -10.15 -20.57 30.33
C PRO A 285 -11.20 -19.93 29.43
N ARG A 286 -11.45 -18.63 29.63
CA ARG A 286 -12.14 -17.84 28.61
C ARG A 286 -11.37 -17.91 27.28
N ASN A 287 -12.09 -17.95 26.17
CA ASN A 287 -11.51 -17.67 24.86
C ASN A 287 -10.77 -16.32 24.86
N THR A 288 -9.79 -16.20 23.97
CA THR A 288 -9.16 -14.91 23.67
C THR A 288 -10.14 -13.98 22.94
N GLU A 289 -9.92 -12.67 23.11
CA GLU A 289 -10.65 -11.60 22.42
C GLU A 289 -9.90 -11.17 21.15
N GLU A 290 -10.63 -10.61 20.18
CA GLU A 290 -10.07 -9.99 18.96
C GLU A 290 -9.25 -10.94 18.05
N PHE A 291 -9.44 -12.27 18.14
CA PHE A 291 -8.79 -13.25 17.25
C PHE A 291 -9.14 -13.01 15.78
N LYS A 292 -8.15 -12.55 15.00
CA LYS A 292 -8.30 -12.13 13.60
C LYS A 292 -7.02 -12.36 12.79
N LYS A 293 -7.11 -12.19 11.48
CA LYS A 293 -5.97 -12.24 10.55
C LYS A 293 -5.36 -10.86 10.42
N ASN A 294 -4.09 -10.70 10.80
CA ASN A 294 -3.31 -9.48 10.58
C ASN A 294 -2.85 -9.42 9.10
N SER A 295 -1.84 -10.22 8.75
CA SER A 295 -1.24 -10.31 7.41
C SER A 295 -1.43 -11.70 6.77
N GLN A 296 -1.24 -11.79 5.45
CA GLN A 296 -1.29 -13.02 4.65
C GLN A 296 -0.54 -12.83 3.33
N ASP A 297 0.07 -13.89 2.83
CA ASP A 297 0.79 -13.97 1.54
C ASP A 297 0.40 -15.25 0.79
N GLU A 298 1.11 -15.60 -0.29
CA GLU A 298 0.86 -16.82 -1.07
C GLU A 298 1.10 -18.13 -0.28
N THR A 299 1.89 -18.09 0.78
CA THR A 299 2.39 -19.27 1.51
C THR A 299 2.21 -19.18 3.04
N SER A 300 1.77 -18.04 3.57
CA SER A 300 1.57 -17.85 4.99
C SER A 300 0.34 -17.01 5.34
N ILE A 301 -0.19 -17.23 6.54
CA ILE A 301 -1.23 -16.42 7.16
C ILE A 301 -0.80 -16.11 8.60
N THR A 302 -0.83 -14.85 8.98
CA THR A 302 -0.50 -14.39 10.33
C THR A 302 -1.76 -13.97 11.08
N LEU A 303 -1.93 -14.57 12.25
CA LEU A 303 -3.11 -14.42 13.11
C LEU A 303 -2.71 -13.68 14.39
N GLU A 304 -3.55 -12.75 14.85
CA GLU A 304 -3.34 -11.90 16.02
C GLU A 304 -4.53 -12.02 16.99
N TRP A 305 -4.30 -11.82 18.30
CA TRP A 305 -5.32 -11.92 19.35
C TRP A 305 -4.86 -11.26 20.68
N ARG A 306 -5.80 -10.97 21.59
CA ARG A 306 -5.48 -10.43 22.92
C ARG A 306 -4.98 -11.52 23.88
N THR A 307 -3.90 -11.26 24.61
CA THR A 307 -3.40 -12.22 25.61
C THR A 307 -4.38 -12.47 26.76
N VAL A 308 -4.53 -13.73 27.17
CA VAL A 308 -5.34 -14.14 28.34
C VAL A 308 -4.40 -14.49 29.50
N PRO A 309 -4.50 -13.82 30.66
CA PRO A 309 -3.57 -14.04 31.78
C PRO A 309 -3.77 -15.42 32.41
N ASN A 310 -2.70 -15.98 32.98
CA ASN A 310 -2.68 -17.25 33.75
C ASN A 310 -3.07 -18.53 32.98
N ILE A 311 -3.12 -18.52 31.64
CA ILE A 311 -3.20 -19.75 30.84
C ILE A 311 -1.83 -20.45 30.75
N ASP A 312 -1.82 -21.75 30.47
CA ASP A 312 -0.60 -22.53 30.19
C ASP A 312 -0.04 -22.17 28.80
N ASN A 313 -0.90 -22.25 27.79
CA ASN A 313 -0.58 -22.04 26.37
C ASN A 313 -1.84 -21.78 25.54
N TYR A 314 -1.67 -21.41 24.27
CA TYR A 314 -2.72 -21.55 23.26
C TYR A 314 -2.50 -22.80 22.41
N ILE A 315 -3.57 -23.35 21.85
CA ILE A 315 -3.51 -24.36 20.79
C ILE A 315 -4.24 -23.81 19.56
N LEU A 316 -3.50 -23.61 18.47
CA LEU A 316 -4.02 -23.24 17.16
C LEU A 316 -4.26 -24.51 16.34
N ALA A 317 -5.50 -24.75 15.94
CA ALA A 317 -5.93 -25.90 15.15
C ALA A 317 -6.38 -25.48 13.74
N PHE A 318 -5.90 -26.17 12.71
CA PHE A 318 -6.33 -26.00 11.32
C PHE A 318 -5.96 -27.24 10.49
N ASN A 319 -6.78 -27.62 9.51
CA ASN A 319 -6.55 -28.76 8.60
C ASN A 319 -6.08 -30.07 9.30
N GLY A 320 -6.60 -30.35 10.50
CA GLY A 320 -6.23 -31.53 11.32
C GLY A 320 -4.89 -31.43 12.06
N LYS A 321 -4.13 -30.33 11.88
CA LYS A 321 -2.90 -30.02 12.62
C LYS A 321 -3.21 -29.16 13.84
N ASN A 322 -2.57 -29.48 14.97
CA ASN A 322 -2.52 -28.62 16.16
C ASN A 322 -1.11 -28.03 16.31
N ILE A 323 -1.02 -26.75 16.68
CA ILE A 323 0.22 -26.06 17.04
C ILE A 323 0.06 -25.51 18.46
N SER A 324 1.03 -25.79 19.34
CA SER A 324 1.11 -25.17 20.67
C SER A 324 1.87 -23.85 20.58
N ILE A 325 1.34 -22.79 21.18
CA ILE A 325 1.85 -21.42 21.11
C ILE A 325 1.96 -20.86 22.54
N SER A 326 3.02 -20.09 22.83
CA SER A 326 3.29 -19.54 24.18
C SER A 326 2.14 -18.66 24.68
N ASN A 327 1.85 -18.71 25.99
CA ASN A 327 0.82 -17.88 26.61
C ASN A 327 1.06 -16.37 26.48
N SER A 328 2.32 -15.97 26.36
CA SER A 328 2.82 -14.60 26.14
C SER A 328 2.81 -14.14 24.67
N THR A 329 2.34 -14.96 23.74
CA THR A 329 2.27 -14.62 22.30
C THR A 329 0.94 -13.97 21.95
N GLU A 330 1.00 -12.84 21.25
CA GLU A 330 -0.16 -12.09 20.75
C GLU A 330 -0.38 -12.27 19.23
N GLU A 331 0.63 -12.80 18.51
CA GLU A 331 0.62 -13.00 17.06
C GLU A 331 1.39 -14.26 16.64
N TYR A 332 0.89 -15.02 15.65
CA TYR A 332 1.57 -16.19 15.10
C TYR A 332 1.38 -16.36 13.59
N THR A 333 2.50 -16.51 12.86
CA THR A 333 2.52 -16.81 11.42
C THR A 333 2.49 -18.31 11.16
N VAL A 334 1.48 -18.76 10.41
CA VAL A 334 1.38 -20.12 9.88
C VAL A 334 1.96 -20.16 8.47
N SER A 335 3.18 -20.69 8.32
CA SER A 335 3.87 -20.81 7.02
C SER A 335 3.72 -22.19 6.37
N ASN A 336 4.11 -22.29 5.09
CA ASN A 336 4.01 -23.49 4.23
C ASN A 336 2.56 -23.91 3.95
N LEU A 337 1.70 -22.92 3.76
CA LEU A 337 0.35 -23.08 3.24
C LEU A 337 0.38 -23.16 1.70
N THR A 338 -0.61 -23.81 1.11
CA THR A 338 -0.89 -23.77 -0.34
C THR A 338 -1.49 -22.42 -0.72
N ASP A 339 -1.14 -21.87 -1.88
CA ASP A 339 -1.64 -20.60 -2.40
C ASP A 339 -3.12 -20.68 -2.82
N GLY A 340 -3.78 -19.53 -2.92
CA GLY A 340 -5.18 -19.40 -3.38
C GLY A 340 -6.18 -20.29 -2.63
N THR A 341 -5.92 -20.56 -1.34
CA THR A 341 -6.61 -21.59 -0.56
C THR A 341 -7.23 -21.00 0.70
N ARG A 342 -8.47 -21.39 1.01
CA ARG A 342 -9.16 -20.99 2.25
C ARG A 342 -8.80 -21.92 3.41
N TYR A 343 -8.47 -21.31 4.55
CA TYR A 343 -8.19 -21.97 5.81
C TYR A 343 -9.19 -21.52 6.88
N ASN A 344 -9.60 -22.46 7.73
CA ASN A 344 -10.36 -22.18 8.94
C ASN A 344 -9.47 -22.52 10.14
N PHE A 345 -9.17 -21.52 10.95
CA PHE A 345 -8.31 -21.60 12.12
C PHE A 345 -9.16 -21.53 13.38
N THR A 346 -9.02 -22.49 14.29
CA THR A 346 -9.60 -22.43 15.63
C THR A 346 -8.50 -22.23 16.65
N LEU A 347 -8.55 -21.16 17.45
CA LEU A 347 -7.62 -20.91 18.54
C LEU A 347 -8.28 -21.22 19.89
N PHE A 348 -7.66 -22.12 20.64
CA PHE A 348 -8.09 -22.54 21.98
C PHE A 348 -7.14 -21.97 23.03
N THR A 349 -7.67 -21.48 24.15
CA THR A 349 -6.91 -21.19 25.37
C THR A 349 -6.89 -22.42 26.28
N VAL A 350 -5.79 -22.67 26.99
CA VAL A 350 -5.55 -23.92 27.72
C VAL A 350 -5.14 -23.68 29.18
N PHE A 351 -5.70 -24.45 30.12
CA PHE A 351 -5.32 -24.43 31.54
C PHE A 351 -5.55 -25.80 32.19
N GLU A 352 -4.56 -26.32 32.91
CA GLU A 352 -4.50 -27.70 33.43
C GLU A 352 -4.87 -28.76 32.35
N ASN A 353 -4.43 -28.55 31.12
CA ASN A 353 -4.74 -29.33 29.90
C ASN A 353 -6.18 -29.21 29.36
N VAL A 354 -7.07 -28.46 30.00
CA VAL A 354 -8.44 -28.23 29.53
C VAL A 354 -8.46 -27.07 28.54
N LYS A 355 -9.12 -27.27 27.39
CA LYS A 355 -9.29 -26.26 26.34
C LYS A 355 -10.59 -25.49 26.53
N SER A 356 -10.59 -24.22 26.11
CA SER A 356 -11.81 -23.44 25.87
C SER A 356 -12.66 -24.02 24.73
N SER A 357 -13.85 -23.45 24.52
CA SER A 357 -14.72 -23.77 23.36
C SER A 357 -14.07 -23.43 22.01
N GLY A 358 -13.13 -22.48 21.99
CA GLY A 358 -12.36 -22.04 20.84
C GLY A 358 -13.00 -20.89 20.07
N VAL A 359 -12.17 -20.02 19.50
CA VAL A 359 -12.60 -18.95 18.58
C VAL A 359 -12.11 -19.23 17.17
N ASN A 360 -12.94 -18.96 16.16
CA ASN A 360 -12.66 -19.26 14.76
C ASN A 360 -12.31 -18.01 13.96
N CYS A 361 -11.27 -18.11 13.12
CA CYS A 361 -10.91 -17.13 12.12
C CYS A 361 -10.79 -17.81 10.75
N ILE A 362 -11.50 -17.30 9.74
CA ILE A 362 -11.38 -17.74 8.36
C ILE A 362 -10.50 -16.73 7.62
N ALA A 363 -9.49 -17.25 6.91
CA ALA A 363 -8.58 -16.47 6.09
C ALA A 363 -8.22 -17.25 4.82
N VAL A 364 -7.65 -16.57 3.83
CA VAL A 364 -7.18 -17.19 2.59
C VAL A 364 -5.72 -16.79 2.34
N THR A 365 -4.93 -17.72 1.80
CA THR A 365 -3.66 -17.35 1.19
C THR A 365 -3.92 -16.58 -0.10
N ALA A 366 -3.01 -15.68 -0.43
CA ALA A 366 -3.02 -15.05 -1.75
C ALA A 366 -2.82 -16.12 -2.84
N PRO A 367 -3.36 -15.94 -4.06
CA PRO A 367 -3.08 -16.84 -5.17
C PRO A 367 -1.68 -16.58 -5.72
N LYS A 368 -1.06 -17.58 -6.33
CA LYS A 368 0.24 -17.40 -7.00
C LYS A 368 0.18 -16.30 -8.07
N ASN A 369 1.21 -15.46 -8.12
CA ASN A 369 1.38 -14.45 -9.18
C ASN A 369 1.42 -15.07 -10.58
N VAL A 370 0.90 -14.31 -11.56
CA VAL A 370 1.17 -14.52 -12.99
C VAL A 370 2.68 -14.54 -13.28
N HIS A 371 3.07 -15.31 -14.28
CA HIS A 371 4.44 -15.34 -14.83
C HIS A 371 4.39 -15.09 -16.34
N ASN A 372 5.52 -14.66 -16.91
CA ASN A 372 5.70 -14.51 -18.37
C ASN A 372 4.65 -13.63 -19.07
N VAL A 373 4.38 -12.43 -18.54
CA VAL A 373 3.54 -11.45 -19.23
C VAL A 373 4.23 -11.04 -20.55
N THR A 374 3.58 -11.34 -21.67
CA THR A 374 3.99 -10.89 -23.00
C THR A 374 3.37 -9.53 -23.31
N VAL A 375 4.08 -8.72 -24.08
CA VAL A 375 3.76 -7.30 -24.31
C VAL A 375 3.82 -7.01 -25.81
N THR A 376 2.78 -6.37 -26.35
CA THR A 376 2.72 -5.84 -27.72
C THR A 376 2.37 -4.36 -27.66
N GLN A 377 3.15 -3.51 -28.34
CA GLN A 377 3.12 -2.06 -28.14
C GLN A 377 2.70 -1.31 -29.40
N ASN A 378 1.97 -0.22 -29.20
CA ASN A 378 1.54 0.72 -30.23
C ASN A 378 1.81 2.16 -29.73
N GLU A 379 1.49 3.19 -30.52
CA GLU A 379 1.70 4.58 -30.12
C GLU A 379 0.82 4.95 -28.91
N ASN A 380 -0.48 4.65 -28.95
CA ASN A 380 -1.44 5.06 -27.90
C ASN A 380 -2.01 3.88 -27.08
N SER A 381 -1.41 2.70 -27.15
CA SER A 381 -1.86 1.51 -26.40
C SER A 381 -0.76 0.47 -26.16
N ILE A 382 -0.92 -0.30 -25.09
CA ILE A 382 -0.09 -1.46 -24.74
C ILE A 382 -1.03 -2.65 -24.53
N THR A 383 -0.83 -3.71 -25.31
CA THR A 383 -1.54 -4.98 -25.17
C THR A 383 -0.68 -5.95 -24.38
N LEU A 384 -1.24 -6.47 -23.30
CA LEU A 384 -0.62 -7.40 -22.37
C LEU A 384 -1.29 -8.77 -22.54
N THR A 385 -0.53 -9.86 -22.53
CA THR A 385 -1.09 -11.22 -22.61
C THR A 385 -0.32 -12.20 -21.74
N TRP A 386 -1.03 -12.99 -20.94
CA TRP A 386 -0.43 -13.91 -19.97
C TRP A 386 -1.24 -15.21 -19.83
N GLU A 387 -0.60 -16.25 -19.29
CA GLU A 387 -1.23 -17.54 -19.00
C GLU A 387 -2.10 -17.45 -17.73
N LYS A 388 -3.28 -18.10 -17.78
CA LYS A 388 -4.29 -18.06 -16.72
C LYS A 388 -3.90 -18.99 -15.57
N VAL A 389 -3.75 -18.42 -14.37
CA VAL A 389 -3.36 -19.16 -13.15
C VAL A 389 -4.45 -20.16 -12.73
N ASN A 390 -5.74 -19.79 -12.77
CA ASN A 390 -6.89 -20.65 -12.47
C ASN A 390 -8.18 -19.99 -13.02
N ASP A 391 -9.20 -20.79 -13.37
CA ASP A 391 -10.51 -20.35 -13.87
C ASP A 391 -11.40 -19.61 -12.84
N THR A 392 -11.07 -19.69 -11.56
CA THR A 392 -11.82 -19.02 -10.47
C THR A 392 -11.29 -17.66 -10.09
N LEU A 393 -10.11 -17.27 -10.56
CA LEU A 393 -9.39 -16.06 -10.14
C LEU A 393 -9.74 -14.84 -11.01
N THR A 394 -9.64 -13.66 -10.40
CA THR A 394 -9.68 -12.37 -11.09
C THR A 394 -8.28 -11.75 -11.12
N TYR A 395 -8.09 -10.75 -11.99
CA TYR A 395 -6.81 -10.04 -12.11
C TYR A 395 -7.04 -8.54 -11.94
N ILE A 396 -6.09 -7.85 -11.30
CA ILE A 396 -6.06 -6.39 -11.23
C ILE A 396 -4.73 -5.92 -11.80
N LEU A 397 -4.79 -5.09 -12.83
CA LEU A 397 -3.63 -4.44 -13.42
C LEU A 397 -3.60 -2.98 -12.96
N GLU A 398 -2.59 -2.59 -12.20
CA GLU A 398 -2.34 -1.19 -11.84
C GLU A 398 -1.18 -0.63 -12.67
N TYR A 399 -1.26 0.66 -13.02
CA TYR A 399 -0.24 1.37 -13.82
C TYR A 399 -0.26 2.88 -13.52
N ASP A 400 0.76 3.62 -14.01
CA ASP A 400 1.02 5.01 -13.56
C ASP A 400 -0.16 6.00 -13.73
N SER A 401 -1.17 5.68 -14.53
CA SER A 401 -2.35 6.52 -14.76
C SER A 401 -3.70 5.82 -14.59
N GLY A 402 -3.77 4.68 -13.88
CA GLY A 402 -5.04 4.03 -13.54
C GLY A 402 -4.92 2.58 -13.08
N ASN A 403 -6.06 1.91 -12.95
CA ASN A 403 -6.12 0.45 -12.82
C ASN A 403 -7.27 -0.16 -13.65
N ILE A 404 -7.15 -1.45 -13.95
CA ILE A 404 -8.12 -2.25 -14.69
C ILE A 404 -8.38 -3.52 -13.89
N VAL A 405 -9.65 -3.74 -13.51
CA VAL A 405 -10.11 -4.98 -12.90
C VAL A 405 -10.64 -5.90 -14.00
N ILE A 406 -10.12 -7.12 -14.08
CA ILE A 406 -10.53 -8.14 -15.06
C ILE A 406 -11.36 -9.17 -14.30
N GLY A 407 -12.67 -8.96 -14.33
CA GLY A 407 -13.67 -9.78 -13.67
C GLY A 407 -13.93 -11.10 -14.38
N LYS A 408 -14.43 -12.09 -13.63
CA LYS A 408 -14.77 -13.43 -14.15
C LYS A 408 -15.84 -13.42 -15.25
N ASN A 409 -16.68 -12.37 -15.29
CA ASN A 409 -17.78 -12.24 -16.24
C ASN A 409 -17.52 -11.21 -17.34
N ASP A 410 -16.47 -10.38 -17.23
CA ASP A 410 -16.08 -9.39 -18.25
C ASP A 410 -15.21 -9.99 -19.38
N MET A 411 -15.12 -11.33 -19.40
CA MET A 411 -14.38 -12.12 -20.40
C MET A 411 -14.98 -12.05 -21.82
N ASP A 412 -16.14 -11.40 -22.00
CA ASP A 412 -16.72 -11.08 -23.31
C ASP A 412 -16.15 -9.79 -23.94
N GLY A 413 -15.55 -8.89 -23.14
CA GLY A 413 -14.89 -7.66 -23.63
C GLY A 413 -13.42 -7.82 -23.98
N TYR A 414 -12.80 -8.92 -23.53
CA TYR A 414 -11.37 -9.22 -23.66
C TYR A 414 -11.19 -10.65 -24.16
N THR A 415 -10.48 -10.85 -25.28
CA THR A 415 -10.39 -12.16 -25.96
C THR A 415 -9.71 -13.23 -25.10
N THR A 416 -10.51 -14.03 -24.40
CA THR A 416 -10.06 -15.12 -23.52
C THR A 416 -10.03 -16.43 -24.30
N SER A 417 -9.00 -16.58 -25.14
CA SER A 417 -8.79 -17.76 -25.98
C SER A 417 -8.28 -18.96 -25.16
N GLY A 418 -9.14 -19.51 -24.30
CA GLY A 418 -8.85 -20.68 -23.48
C GLY A 418 -7.87 -20.38 -22.33
N ALA A 419 -6.59 -20.71 -22.52
CA ALA A 419 -5.59 -20.72 -21.46
C ALA A 419 -4.93 -19.35 -21.18
N SER A 420 -5.20 -18.32 -21.99
CA SER A 420 -4.56 -17.00 -21.85
C SER A 420 -5.56 -15.85 -21.70
N VAL A 421 -5.17 -14.84 -20.93
CA VAL A 421 -5.89 -13.58 -20.76
C VAL A 421 -5.15 -12.48 -21.54
N THR A 422 -5.88 -11.68 -22.31
CA THR A 422 -5.34 -10.52 -23.06
C THR A 422 -6.03 -9.24 -22.61
N CYS A 423 -5.26 -8.24 -22.17
CA CYS A 423 -5.76 -6.92 -21.76
C CYS A 423 -5.16 -5.81 -22.64
N VAL A 424 -5.96 -4.85 -23.07
CA VAL A 424 -5.53 -3.73 -23.94
C VAL A 424 -5.63 -2.41 -23.19
N VAL A 425 -4.50 -1.94 -22.65
CA VAL A 425 -4.42 -0.64 -22.00
C VAL A 425 -4.38 0.44 -23.09
N SER A 426 -5.41 1.27 -23.13
CA SER A 426 -5.67 2.22 -24.22
C SER A 426 -5.56 3.68 -23.77
N SER A 427 -5.54 4.61 -24.72
CA SER A 427 -5.44 6.06 -24.48
C SER A 427 -4.16 6.48 -23.74
N LEU A 428 -3.07 5.74 -23.96
CA LEU A 428 -1.75 6.04 -23.41
C LEU A 428 -1.04 7.13 -24.23
N THR A 429 -0.10 7.83 -23.61
CA THR A 429 0.76 8.82 -24.26
C THR A 429 1.86 8.14 -25.07
N ALA A 430 2.05 8.52 -26.32
CA ALA A 430 3.09 7.96 -27.19
C ALA A 430 4.53 8.27 -26.70
N GLY A 431 5.46 7.36 -26.98
CA GLY A 431 6.87 7.48 -26.59
C GLY A 431 7.12 7.67 -25.09
N THR A 432 6.30 7.05 -24.24
CA THR A 432 6.32 7.14 -22.78
C THR A 432 6.51 5.75 -22.17
N ASN A 433 7.34 5.62 -21.13
CA ASN A 433 7.52 4.36 -20.41
C ASN A 433 6.52 4.23 -19.27
N TYR A 434 5.73 3.17 -19.27
CA TYR A 434 4.73 2.90 -18.23
C TYR A 434 5.16 1.75 -17.33
N SER A 435 4.99 1.93 -16.02
CA SER A 435 5.13 0.90 -14.98
C SER A 435 3.81 0.14 -14.83
N PHE A 436 3.88 -1.17 -14.62
CA PHE A 436 2.73 -2.05 -14.47
C PHE A 436 2.93 -3.01 -13.29
N THR A 437 1.88 -3.18 -12.49
CA THR A 437 1.78 -4.21 -11.46
C THR A 437 0.56 -5.07 -11.74
N LEU A 438 0.78 -6.35 -12.03
CA LEU A 438 -0.29 -7.32 -12.28
C LEU A 438 -0.51 -8.19 -11.03
N PHE A 439 -1.61 -7.94 -10.33
CA PHE A 439 -2.09 -8.75 -9.21
C PHE A 439 -2.99 -9.89 -9.70
N THR A 440 -2.83 -11.06 -9.09
CA THR A 440 -3.80 -12.15 -9.15
C THR A 440 -4.63 -12.13 -7.88
N VAL A 441 -5.95 -12.34 -7.95
CA VAL A 441 -6.84 -12.10 -6.81
C VAL A 441 -7.75 -13.31 -6.53
N PHE A 442 -7.76 -13.73 -5.26
CA PHE A 442 -8.63 -14.78 -4.72
C PHE A 442 -9.40 -14.23 -3.52
N GLU A 443 -10.73 -14.25 -3.56
CA GLU A 443 -11.61 -13.83 -2.44
C GLU A 443 -11.24 -12.46 -1.83
N ASN A 444 -10.93 -11.50 -2.70
CA ASN A 444 -10.47 -10.13 -2.39
C ASN A 444 -9.07 -10.03 -1.75
N VAL A 445 -8.24 -11.07 -1.91
CA VAL A 445 -6.83 -11.08 -1.50
C VAL A 445 -5.94 -11.11 -2.74
N ASN A 446 -5.10 -10.07 -2.88
CA ASN A 446 -4.14 -9.94 -3.96
C ASN A 446 -2.87 -10.75 -3.67
N SER A 447 -2.25 -11.28 -4.72
CA SER A 447 -0.85 -11.73 -4.74
C SER A 447 0.13 -10.57 -4.50
N SER A 448 1.42 -10.86 -4.33
CA SER A 448 2.46 -9.82 -4.11
C SER A 448 2.57 -8.79 -5.25
N GLY A 449 2.08 -9.13 -6.44
CA GLY A 449 2.15 -8.34 -7.66
C GLY A 449 3.32 -8.79 -8.55
N TYR A 450 3.04 -8.94 -9.85
CA TYR A 450 4.07 -9.09 -10.88
C TYR A 450 4.39 -7.72 -11.49
N ASN A 451 5.56 -7.17 -11.13
CA ASN A 451 5.98 -5.83 -11.52
C ASN A 451 6.82 -5.86 -12.82
N PHE A 452 6.46 -5.03 -13.79
CA PHE A 452 7.23 -4.83 -15.02
C PHE A 452 7.05 -3.41 -15.56
N SER A 453 7.72 -3.06 -16.66
CA SER A 453 7.46 -1.80 -17.37
C SER A 453 7.47 -2.01 -18.88
N ALA A 454 6.71 -1.21 -19.60
CA ALA A 454 6.61 -1.26 -21.04
C ALA A 454 6.46 0.16 -21.64
N PRO A 455 7.28 0.53 -22.64
CA PRO A 455 7.13 1.77 -23.37
C PRO A 455 6.05 1.69 -24.45
N THR A 456 5.35 2.80 -24.69
CA THR A 456 4.60 3.02 -25.94
C THR A 456 5.55 3.36 -27.10
N VAL A 457 5.13 3.09 -28.33
CA VAL A 457 5.87 3.47 -29.54
C VAL A 457 5.96 5.00 -29.62
N PRO A 458 7.12 5.59 -29.94
CA PRO A 458 7.22 7.04 -30.13
C PRO A 458 6.53 7.45 -31.44
N PRO A 459 5.89 8.62 -31.49
CA PRO A 459 5.27 9.13 -32.70
C PRO A 459 6.32 9.51 -33.75
N VAL A 460 5.92 9.53 -35.01
CA VAL A 460 6.70 10.13 -36.09
C VAL A 460 6.89 11.64 -35.86
N VAL A 461 8.04 12.20 -36.25
CA VAL A 461 8.26 13.65 -36.16
C VAL A 461 7.25 14.40 -37.06
N PRO A 462 6.71 15.55 -36.63
CA PRO A 462 5.69 16.27 -37.40
C PRO A 462 6.26 16.89 -38.68
N TRP A 463 7.54 17.29 -38.67
CA TRP A 463 8.23 17.89 -39.81
C TRP A 463 9.75 17.72 -39.67
N VAL A 464 10.45 17.78 -40.80
CA VAL A 464 11.92 17.93 -40.87
C VAL A 464 12.23 19.08 -41.83
N SER A 465 13.04 20.03 -41.36
CA SER A 465 13.53 21.17 -42.13
C SER A 465 14.93 20.89 -42.68
N VAL A 466 15.27 21.56 -43.79
CA VAL A 466 16.63 21.59 -44.35
C VAL A 466 17.16 23.01 -44.12
N THR A 467 17.91 23.20 -43.03
CA THR A 467 18.31 24.55 -42.57
C THR A 467 19.49 25.11 -43.34
N GLU A 468 20.43 24.25 -43.74
CA GLU A 468 21.62 24.62 -44.51
C GLU A 468 21.79 23.67 -45.70
N ARG A 469 22.21 24.21 -46.85
CA ARG A 469 22.43 23.47 -48.09
C ARG A 469 23.71 23.95 -48.77
N PHE A 470 24.69 23.06 -48.87
CA PHE A 470 25.96 23.30 -49.55
C PHE A 470 26.13 22.30 -50.71
N THR A 471 27.26 22.39 -51.41
CA THR A 471 27.56 21.54 -52.58
C THR A 471 27.82 20.08 -52.17
N ASN A 472 28.49 19.84 -51.04
CA ASN A 472 28.86 18.50 -50.58
C ASN A 472 28.23 18.07 -49.25
N ASN A 473 27.38 18.92 -48.65
CA ASN A 473 26.72 18.63 -47.37
C ASN A 473 25.40 19.40 -47.21
N ILE A 474 24.56 18.91 -46.30
CA ILE A 474 23.29 19.51 -45.90
C ILE A 474 23.11 19.39 -44.39
N THR A 475 22.29 20.26 -43.81
CA THR A 475 21.86 20.14 -42.41
C THR A 475 20.36 19.89 -42.35
N LEU A 476 19.97 18.85 -41.61
CA LEU A 476 18.59 18.50 -41.31
C LEU A 476 18.30 18.76 -39.84
N GLU A 477 17.19 19.47 -39.58
CA GLU A 477 16.75 19.84 -38.23
C GLU A 477 15.25 19.59 -38.05
N TRP A 478 14.85 19.18 -36.84
CA TRP A 478 13.47 18.87 -36.49
C TRP A 478 13.17 19.21 -35.02
N GLU A 479 11.91 19.08 -34.63
CA GLU A 479 11.44 19.41 -33.29
C GLU A 479 11.73 18.27 -32.29
N ASN A 480 12.31 18.60 -31.12
CA ASN A 480 12.60 17.60 -30.08
C ASN A 480 11.42 17.43 -29.13
N MET A 481 10.50 16.54 -29.49
CA MET A 481 9.32 16.23 -28.68
C MET A 481 9.66 15.61 -27.30
N ASN A 482 10.79 14.90 -27.17
CA ASN A 482 11.24 14.35 -25.89
C ASN A 482 12.76 14.09 -25.87
N LYS A 483 13.45 14.61 -24.84
CA LYS A 483 14.91 14.47 -24.64
C LYS A 483 15.41 13.02 -24.48
N ALA A 484 14.52 12.07 -24.19
CA ALA A 484 14.86 10.65 -24.08
C ALA A 484 14.78 9.88 -25.41
N TRP A 485 14.28 10.50 -26.48
CA TRP A 485 14.17 9.85 -27.79
C TRP A 485 15.47 9.97 -28.60
N GLN A 486 15.71 8.97 -29.44
CA GLN A 486 16.78 8.93 -30.42
C GLN A 486 16.17 8.96 -31.83
N TYR A 487 16.99 9.26 -32.82
CA TYR A 487 16.55 9.42 -34.21
C TYR A 487 17.49 8.66 -35.14
N GLN A 488 16.91 7.85 -36.03
CA GLN A 488 17.62 7.14 -37.09
C GLN A 488 17.30 7.80 -38.43
N LEU A 489 18.27 8.48 -39.02
CA LEU A 489 18.21 9.06 -40.35
C LEU A 489 18.80 8.07 -41.36
N GLN A 490 18.02 7.72 -42.38
CA GLN A 490 18.51 7.00 -43.56
C GLN A 490 18.50 7.92 -44.77
N ILE A 491 19.65 8.06 -45.44
CA ILE A 491 19.87 8.95 -46.58
C ILE A 491 21.05 8.45 -47.41
N ASN A 492 20.98 8.55 -48.75
CA ASN A 492 22.03 8.08 -49.67
C ASN A 492 22.47 6.61 -49.43
N GLY A 493 21.55 5.74 -49.00
CA GLY A 493 21.82 4.35 -48.61
C GLY A 493 22.55 4.16 -47.27
N GLY A 494 23.09 5.23 -46.67
CA GLY A 494 23.67 5.22 -45.33
C GLY A 494 22.62 5.36 -44.23
N VAL A 495 22.96 4.92 -43.02
CA VAL A 495 22.15 5.07 -41.81
C VAL A 495 22.98 5.81 -40.74
N LEU A 496 22.40 6.85 -40.16
CA LEU A 496 22.98 7.72 -39.15
C LEU A 496 22.06 7.72 -37.91
N HIS A 497 22.65 7.60 -36.72
CA HIS A 497 21.93 7.66 -35.44
C HIS A 497 22.31 8.91 -34.66
N SER A 498 21.34 9.55 -34.02
CA SER A 498 21.56 10.77 -33.23
C SER A 498 20.59 10.88 -32.06
N SER A 499 21.05 11.42 -30.93
CA SER A 499 20.21 11.96 -29.84
C SER A 499 19.99 13.48 -29.98
N SER A 500 20.73 14.15 -30.86
CA SER A 500 20.51 15.53 -31.26
C SER A 500 19.48 15.61 -32.38
N VAL A 501 18.64 16.65 -32.36
CA VAL A 501 17.66 16.96 -33.42
C VAL A 501 18.23 17.78 -34.59
N ARG A 502 19.57 17.81 -34.70
CA ARG A 502 20.34 18.37 -35.81
C ARG A 502 21.35 17.32 -36.29
N ILE A 503 21.28 16.93 -37.57
CA ILE A 503 22.29 16.11 -38.24
C ILE A 503 22.81 16.86 -39.46
N VAL A 504 24.14 16.94 -39.57
CA VAL A 504 24.82 17.36 -40.80
C VAL A 504 25.17 16.09 -41.60
N VAL A 505 24.68 15.99 -42.84
CA VAL A 505 24.99 14.89 -43.76
C VAL A 505 26.05 15.38 -44.74
N THR A 506 27.23 14.78 -44.69
CA THR A 506 28.41 15.18 -45.50
C THR A 506 28.70 14.18 -46.61
N SER A 507 29.71 14.46 -47.44
CA SER A 507 30.17 13.60 -48.55
C SER A 507 29.10 13.35 -49.62
N LEU A 508 28.18 14.30 -49.79
CA LEU A 508 27.18 14.30 -50.86
C LEU A 508 27.78 14.87 -52.15
N GLN A 509 27.13 14.59 -53.28
CA GLN A 509 27.52 15.12 -54.59
C GLN A 509 26.79 16.45 -54.87
N PRO A 510 27.42 17.43 -55.56
CA PRO A 510 26.77 18.68 -55.96
C PRO A 510 25.52 18.47 -56.83
N GLY A 511 24.58 19.41 -56.76
CA GLY A 511 23.36 19.44 -57.58
C GLY A 511 22.49 18.18 -57.55
N THR A 512 22.63 17.31 -56.55
CA THR A 512 22.07 15.95 -56.55
C THR A 512 20.89 15.84 -55.59
N LYS A 513 19.83 15.13 -56.00
CA LYS A 513 18.65 14.85 -55.17
C LYS A 513 18.91 13.69 -54.23
N TYR A 514 18.56 13.89 -52.96
CA TYR A 514 18.60 12.86 -51.93
C TYR A 514 17.22 12.72 -51.29
N ASP A 515 16.64 11.53 -51.41
CA ASP A 515 15.52 11.09 -50.59
C ASP A 515 16.05 10.64 -49.22
N PHE A 516 15.29 10.94 -48.16
CA PHE A 516 15.64 10.58 -46.80
C PHE A 516 14.43 10.14 -45.99
N SER A 517 14.66 9.31 -44.99
CA SER A 517 13.66 8.90 -44.01
C SER A 517 14.21 9.01 -42.59
N LEU A 518 13.49 9.71 -41.72
CA LEU A 518 13.83 9.86 -40.29
C LEU A 518 12.86 9.04 -39.44
N THR A 519 13.39 8.15 -38.61
CA THR A 519 12.60 7.29 -37.70
C THR A 519 12.87 7.71 -36.26
N THR A 520 11.82 8.02 -35.49
CA THR A 520 11.91 8.24 -34.05
C THR A 520 12.11 6.90 -33.34
N MET A 521 12.98 6.85 -32.34
CA MET A 521 13.30 5.65 -31.58
C MET A 521 13.24 5.90 -30.08
N PHE A 522 12.60 5.00 -29.33
CA PHE A 522 12.51 5.09 -27.88
C PHE A 522 12.49 3.67 -27.28
N ALA A 523 13.40 3.40 -26.34
CA ALA A 523 13.48 2.12 -25.63
C ALA A 523 13.44 0.86 -26.54
N GLY A 524 14.05 0.95 -27.74
CA GLY A 524 14.09 -0.12 -28.75
C GLY A 524 12.94 -0.08 -29.77
N LEU A 525 11.81 0.56 -29.46
CA LEU A 525 10.70 0.77 -30.38
C LEU A 525 11.03 1.82 -31.44
N ARG A 526 10.33 1.76 -32.58
CA ARG A 526 10.51 2.61 -33.76
C ARG A 526 9.16 3.16 -34.22
N SER A 527 9.10 4.46 -34.50
CA SER A 527 7.95 5.10 -35.13
C SER A 527 7.75 4.63 -36.57
N THR A 528 6.63 5.03 -37.19
CA THR A 528 6.61 5.14 -38.65
C THR A 528 7.64 6.17 -39.13
N PRO A 529 8.31 5.98 -40.28
CA PRO A 529 9.36 6.89 -40.74
C PRO A 529 8.78 8.15 -41.41
N TYR A 530 9.28 9.33 -41.03
CA TYR A 530 9.04 10.58 -41.77
C TYR A 530 9.88 10.58 -43.06
N THR A 531 9.24 10.49 -44.22
CA THR A 531 9.91 10.46 -45.54
C THR A 531 9.83 11.80 -46.26
N ASN A 532 10.96 12.33 -46.75
CA ASN A 532 10.98 13.53 -47.58
C ASN A 532 12.21 13.54 -48.52
N PHE A 533 12.40 14.60 -49.30
CA PHE A 533 13.57 14.77 -50.15
C PHE A 533 14.19 16.16 -50.02
N THR A 534 15.45 16.25 -50.43
CA THR A 534 16.24 17.48 -50.54
C THR A 534 17.17 17.40 -51.74
N VAL A 535 17.91 18.48 -51.99
CA VAL A 535 18.93 18.61 -53.03
C VAL A 535 20.14 19.33 -52.44
N THR A 536 21.37 18.92 -52.78
CA THR A 536 22.57 19.76 -52.55
C THR A 536 22.52 21.04 -53.38
N ALA A 537 23.48 21.94 -53.20
CA ALA A 537 23.69 23.12 -54.05
C ALA A 537 24.59 22.80 -55.27
N ILE A 538 24.61 23.68 -56.28
CA ILE A 538 25.48 23.59 -57.47
C ILE A 538 26.66 24.56 -57.32
N ASP A 539 27.88 24.13 -57.65
CA ASP A 539 29.03 25.05 -57.77
C ASP A 539 29.03 25.74 -59.13
N CYS A 540 28.29 26.84 -59.24
CA CYS A 540 28.24 27.65 -60.44
C CYS A 540 29.50 28.51 -60.69
N ALA A 541 30.48 28.52 -59.79
CA ALA A 541 31.78 29.12 -60.07
C ALA A 541 32.70 28.16 -60.84
N SER A 542 32.42 26.85 -60.79
CA SER A 542 33.19 25.81 -61.51
C SER A 542 32.79 25.63 -62.99
N ALA A 543 31.67 26.20 -63.43
CA ALA A 543 31.14 25.99 -64.78
C ALA A 543 31.89 26.78 -65.89
N ASP A 544 31.98 26.20 -67.09
CA ASP A 544 32.60 26.80 -68.29
C ASP A 544 31.70 27.89 -68.91
N TRP A 545 31.69 29.07 -68.29
CA TRP A 545 30.91 30.23 -68.72
C TRP A 545 31.51 30.94 -69.93
N LYS A 546 30.91 30.72 -71.10
CA LYS A 546 31.20 31.39 -72.37
C LYS A 546 30.41 32.70 -72.42
N VAL A 547 31.13 33.81 -72.41
CA VAL A 547 30.54 35.16 -72.39
C VAL A 547 30.93 35.91 -73.65
N THR A 548 29.93 36.39 -74.40
CA THR A 548 30.12 37.19 -75.60
C THR A 548 29.83 38.67 -75.31
N ASN A 549 29.60 39.50 -76.34
CA ASN A 549 29.10 40.86 -76.18
C ASN A 549 27.58 40.95 -76.00
N SER A 550 26.84 39.84 -76.14
CA SER A 550 25.37 39.83 -76.18
C SER A 550 24.72 38.53 -75.66
N SER A 551 25.53 37.58 -75.18
CA SER A 551 25.08 36.32 -74.59
C SER A 551 26.00 35.79 -73.48
N ILE A 552 25.42 34.94 -72.62
CA ILE A 552 26.12 34.09 -71.66
C ILE A 552 25.63 32.66 -71.88
N GLU A 553 26.56 31.71 -72.02
CA GLU A 553 26.25 30.28 -72.17
C GLU A 553 27.14 29.42 -71.25
N ALA A 554 26.58 28.38 -70.64
CA ALA A 554 27.35 27.34 -69.94
C ALA A 554 26.59 26.01 -69.94
N LYS A 555 27.32 24.89 -69.93
CA LYS A 555 26.78 23.62 -69.46
C LYS A 555 26.88 23.58 -67.94
N ILE A 556 25.79 23.26 -67.26
CA ILE A 556 25.71 23.14 -65.80
C ILE A 556 25.57 21.68 -65.43
N GLU A 557 26.38 21.20 -64.49
CA GLU A 557 26.29 19.84 -63.96
C GLU A 557 25.56 19.87 -62.61
N GLY A 558 24.29 19.46 -62.63
CA GLY A 558 23.41 19.43 -61.46
C GLY A 558 21.93 19.65 -61.78
N LEU A 559 21.06 19.36 -60.82
CA LEU A 559 19.61 19.50 -60.95
C LEU A 559 19.15 20.95 -60.72
N PHE A 560 18.78 21.62 -61.81
CA PHE A 560 17.96 22.84 -61.80
C PHE A 560 16.74 22.66 -62.71
N SER A 561 15.74 23.53 -62.59
CA SER A 561 14.52 23.53 -63.41
C SER A 561 14.24 24.89 -64.06
N ASN A 562 14.80 25.96 -63.49
CA ASN A 562 14.74 27.32 -64.02
C ASN A 562 16.13 27.97 -63.85
N ALA A 563 16.53 28.74 -64.85
CA ALA A 563 17.76 29.52 -64.86
C ALA A 563 17.42 30.94 -65.32
N THR A 564 17.75 31.92 -64.49
CA THR A 564 17.49 33.33 -64.77
C THR A 564 18.76 34.16 -64.69
N ALA A 565 18.83 35.24 -65.46
CA ALA A 565 19.89 36.25 -65.40
C ALA A 565 19.24 37.62 -65.25
N HIS A 566 19.52 38.33 -64.16
CA HIS A 566 18.94 39.64 -63.88
C HIS A 566 19.99 40.74 -63.83
N ASN A 567 19.67 41.88 -64.44
CA ASN A 567 20.37 43.15 -64.27
C ASN A 567 19.33 44.26 -64.04
N GLY A 568 19.30 44.81 -62.82
CA GLY A 568 18.25 45.74 -62.40
C GLY A 568 16.85 45.15 -62.58
N SER A 569 15.99 45.86 -63.32
CA SER A 569 14.63 45.41 -63.66
C SER A 569 14.55 44.42 -64.81
N ASN A 570 15.64 44.18 -65.55
CA ASN A 570 15.65 43.34 -66.75
C ASN A 570 16.02 41.91 -66.38
N GLY A 571 15.02 41.01 -66.38
CA GLY A 571 15.19 39.58 -66.15
C GLY A 571 15.11 38.78 -67.46
N TYR A 572 16.10 37.92 -67.68
CA TYR A 572 16.19 36.98 -68.79
C TYR A 572 16.03 35.56 -68.24
N VAL A 573 15.36 34.69 -69.00
CA VAL A 573 15.15 33.27 -68.65
C VAL A 573 15.81 32.42 -69.73
N SER A 574 16.38 31.28 -69.35
CA SER A 574 16.96 30.30 -70.29
C SER A 574 16.00 29.13 -70.52
N ASP A 575 15.80 28.76 -71.78
CA ASP A 575 14.93 27.63 -72.19
C ASP A 575 15.56 26.25 -71.87
N GLY A 576 16.87 26.19 -71.65
CA GLY A 576 17.61 24.95 -71.43
C GLY A 576 17.75 24.51 -69.96
N ARG A 577 17.62 23.19 -69.72
CA ARG A 577 17.70 22.53 -68.39
C ARG A 577 19.03 21.84 -68.08
N GLU A 578 20.00 21.92 -69.00
CA GLU A 578 21.36 21.37 -68.83
C GLU A 578 22.39 22.39 -69.34
N ASN A 579 22.17 22.88 -70.56
CA ASN A 579 22.85 24.05 -71.10
C ASN A 579 22.01 25.30 -70.78
N VAL A 580 22.56 26.21 -70.00
CA VAL A 580 22.00 27.54 -69.77
C VAL A 580 22.50 28.46 -70.86
N SER A 581 21.61 29.10 -71.62
CA SER A 581 21.93 30.15 -72.59
C SER A 581 21.00 31.34 -72.38
N PHE A 582 21.59 32.54 -72.31
CA PHE A 582 20.89 33.81 -72.23
C PHE A 582 21.36 34.69 -73.39
N THR A 583 20.43 35.20 -74.20
CA THR A 583 20.73 35.99 -75.42
C THR A 583 20.03 37.34 -75.41
N GLY A 584 20.59 38.33 -76.12
CA GLY A 584 20.05 39.70 -76.14
C GLY A 584 20.44 40.51 -74.90
N LEU A 585 21.55 40.14 -74.27
CA LEU A 585 22.11 40.81 -73.10
C LEU A 585 22.79 42.13 -73.52
N TYR A 586 22.77 43.13 -72.63
CA TYR A 586 23.32 44.44 -72.93
C TYR A 586 24.86 44.43 -72.86
N PRO A 587 25.59 44.92 -73.88
CA PRO A 587 27.05 44.87 -73.90
C PRO A 587 27.68 45.52 -72.67
N GLY A 588 28.69 44.85 -72.08
CA GLY A 588 29.42 45.33 -70.91
C GLY A 588 28.65 45.35 -69.58
N ALA A 589 27.35 45.08 -69.57
CA ALA A 589 26.56 45.08 -68.33
C ALA A 589 26.87 43.87 -67.43
N THR A 590 26.52 43.95 -66.14
CA THR A 590 26.72 42.84 -65.19
C THR A 590 25.41 42.18 -64.80
N TYR A 591 25.33 40.87 -65.01
CA TYR A 591 24.17 40.03 -64.70
C TYR A 591 24.45 39.15 -63.49
N GLN A 592 23.47 39.06 -62.60
CA GLN A 592 23.41 38.05 -61.55
C GLN A 592 22.56 36.89 -62.06
N ILE A 593 23.19 35.73 -62.21
CA ILE A 593 22.58 34.47 -62.61
C ILE A 593 22.10 33.75 -61.36
N SER A 594 20.86 33.29 -61.38
CA SER A 594 20.25 32.48 -60.32
C SER A 594 19.75 31.18 -60.93
N LEU A 595 20.26 30.05 -60.43
CA LEU A 595 19.76 28.72 -60.80
C LEU A 595 18.86 28.21 -59.68
N VAL A 596 17.71 27.66 -60.06
CA VAL A 596 16.65 27.26 -59.13
C VAL A 596 16.12 25.89 -59.54
N TYR A 597 15.92 25.01 -58.56
CA TYR A 597 15.24 23.74 -58.72
C TYR A 597 13.89 23.78 -58.01
N GLU A 598 12.81 23.71 -58.78
CA GLU A 598 11.44 23.68 -58.29
C GLU A 598 10.87 22.27 -58.41
N LYS A 599 10.32 21.76 -57.30
CA LYS A 599 9.62 20.46 -57.27
C LYS A 599 8.57 20.42 -56.17
N SER A 600 7.36 19.98 -56.50
CA SER A 600 6.24 19.84 -55.55
C SER A 600 5.98 21.15 -54.77
N SER A 601 5.95 22.28 -55.48
CA SER A 601 5.79 23.64 -54.93
C SER A 601 6.86 24.09 -53.93
N ARG A 602 7.98 23.36 -53.81
CA ARG A 602 9.18 23.80 -53.09
C ARG A 602 10.21 24.34 -54.08
N VAL A 603 10.72 25.53 -53.78
CA VAL A 603 11.70 26.27 -54.59
C VAL A 603 13.06 26.21 -53.90
N PHE A 604 14.01 25.49 -54.49
CA PHE A 604 15.37 25.33 -53.96
C PHE A 604 16.35 26.17 -54.79
N LEU A 605 16.90 27.25 -54.20
CA LEU A 605 18.03 27.97 -54.80
C LEU A 605 19.21 27.01 -54.96
N GLN A 606 19.75 26.88 -56.17
CA GLN A 606 20.88 26.00 -56.44
C GLN A 606 22.22 26.73 -56.38
N CYS A 607 22.26 27.96 -56.91
CA CYS A 607 23.42 28.84 -56.82
C CYS A 607 23.03 30.27 -57.19
N GLU A 608 23.92 31.21 -56.89
CA GLU A 608 24.00 32.49 -57.59
C GLU A 608 25.42 32.73 -58.11
N HIS A 609 25.55 33.36 -59.28
CA HIS A 609 26.84 33.71 -59.87
C HIS A 609 26.77 35.05 -60.60
N LYS A 610 27.86 35.82 -60.67
CA LYS A 610 27.86 37.17 -61.27
C LYS A 610 28.82 37.26 -62.44
N LEU A 611 28.31 37.63 -63.62
CA LEU A 611 29.09 37.74 -64.85
C LEU A 611 28.85 39.07 -65.54
N THR A 612 29.95 39.72 -65.91
CA THR A 612 29.97 40.93 -66.76
C THR A 612 30.15 40.52 -68.22
N ILE A 613 29.27 41.03 -69.08
CA ILE A 613 29.30 40.86 -70.54
C ILE A 613 30.56 41.51 -71.12
N LEU A 614 31.02 41.09 -72.31
CA LEU A 614 32.10 41.83 -72.99
C LEU A 614 31.60 43.25 -73.34
N PRO A 615 32.34 44.31 -72.97
CA PRO A 615 31.97 45.69 -73.30
C PRO A 615 32.06 45.96 -74.82
N PRO A 616 31.32 46.96 -75.33
CA PRO A 616 31.21 47.23 -76.76
C PRO A 616 32.53 47.74 -77.34
N ASN A 617 32.88 47.30 -78.55
CA ASN A 617 34.12 47.69 -79.22
C ASN A 617 34.09 49.19 -79.60
N LEU A 618 35.15 49.94 -79.26
CA LEU A 618 35.22 51.39 -79.48
C LEU A 618 35.72 51.73 -80.89
N ASN A 619 34.90 52.42 -81.69
CA ASN A 619 35.31 52.90 -83.02
C ASN A 619 36.10 54.21 -82.88
N ALA A 620 37.42 54.13 -83.01
CA ALA A 620 38.35 55.20 -82.64
C ALA A 620 39.13 55.74 -83.84
N HIS A 621 39.21 57.06 -83.92
CA HIS A 621 39.99 57.80 -84.92
C HIS A 621 40.87 58.83 -84.24
N CYS A 622 41.62 59.60 -85.02
CA CYS A 622 42.43 60.69 -84.50
C CYS A 622 42.52 61.88 -85.45
N GLU A 623 42.68 63.04 -84.84
CA GLU A 623 42.74 64.34 -85.48
C GLU A 623 44.13 64.95 -85.25
N HIS A 624 44.61 65.76 -86.21
CA HIS A 624 45.88 66.47 -86.08
C HIS A 624 45.80 67.49 -84.93
N TRP A 625 46.74 67.42 -83.98
CA TRP A 625 46.81 68.35 -82.85
C TRP A 625 48.22 68.95 -82.72
N ALA A 626 48.32 70.13 -82.09
CA ALA A 626 49.56 70.83 -81.76
C ALA A 626 50.67 70.78 -82.84
N ALA A 627 50.31 71.08 -84.11
CA ALA A 627 51.21 71.11 -85.26
C ALA A 627 52.07 69.84 -85.47
N GLY A 628 51.58 68.66 -85.05
CA GLY A 628 52.24 67.37 -85.25
C GLY A 628 53.04 66.83 -84.05
N TYR A 629 53.09 67.55 -82.93
CA TYR A 629 53.74 67.10 -81.69
C TYR A 629 52.81 66.36 -80.71
N SER A 630 51.50 66.40 -80.99
CA SER A 630 50.45 65.72 -80.23
C SER A 630 49.46 65.05 -81.18
N VAL A 631 48.73 64.05 -80.66
CA VAL A 631 47.62 63.42 -81.35
C VAL A 631 46.39 63.49 -80.44
N LEU A 632 45.28 64.00 -80.97
CA LEU A 632 43.96 63.86 -80.35
C LEU A 632 43.37 62.53 -80.84
N ILE A 633 43.14 61.60 -79.92
CA ILE A 633 42.42 60.34 -80.17
C ILE A 633 40.99 60.50 -79.65
N LYS A 634 40.02 60.06 -80.43
CA LYS A 634 38.59 60.21 -80.12
C LYS A 634 37.81 59.00 -80.64
N TRP A 635 36.83 58.55 -79.89
CA TRP A 635 35.88 57.52 -80.32
C TRP A 635 34.44 58.05 -80.31
N THR A 636 33.56 57.32 -80.99
CA THR A 636 32.11 57.44 -80.75
C THR A 636 31.78 56.81 -79.41
N ASP A 637 30.87 57.42 -78.64
CA ASP A 637 30.29 56.74 -77.47
C ASP A 637 29.52 55.50 -77.96
N PRO A 638 29.81 54.29 -77.45
CA PRO A 638 29.20 53.06 -77.94
C PRO A 638 27.83 52.77 -77.30
N GLU A 639 27.01 51.98 -77.97
CA GLU A 639 25.85 51.36 -77.34
C GLU A 639 26.30 50.20 -76.43
N GLY A 640 26.28 50.44 -75.11
CA GLY A 640 26.63 49.47 -74.07
C GLY A 640 27.19 50.13 -72.81
N GLU A 641 27.30 49.36 -71.73
CA GLU A 641 27.98 49.82 -70.51
C GLU A 641 29.50 49.70 -70.66
N TRP A 642 30.22 50.78 -70.33
CA TRP A 642 31.68 50.78 -70.25
C TRP A 642 32.13 51.71 -69.11
N THR A 643 33.09 51.25 -68.30
CA THR A 643 33.67 52.04 -67.20
C THR A 643 34.90 52.80 -67.66
N ASN A 644 35.72 52.20 -68.54
CA ASN A 644 37.00 52.76 -68.96
C ASN A 644 37.35 52.43 -70.41
N ALA A 645 38.21 53.25 -71.00
CA ALA A 645 38.85 52.99 -72.29
C ALA A 645 40.37 52.96 -72.11
N GLU A 646 41.01 51.84 -72.44
CA GLU A 646 42.47 51.73 -72.54
C GLU A 646 42.93 52.09 -73.95
N VAL A 647 43.63 53.21 -74.05
CA VAL A 647 44.25 53.74 -75.27
C VAL A 647 45.74 53.44 -75.21
N ASN A 648 46.21 52.42 -75.94
CA ASN A 648 47.63 52.11 -76.06
C ASN A 648 48.22 52.77 -77.31
N VAL A 649 49.26 53.58 -77.13
CA VAL A 649 50.04 54.15 -78.23
C VAL A 649 51.51 53.83 -78.01
N THR A 650 52.18 53.28 -79.03
CA THR A 650 53.63 52.94 -78.98
C THR A 650 54.04 52.05 -77.78
N GLY A 651 53.12 51.23 -77.26
CA GLY A 651 53.38 50.35 -76.11
C GLY A 651 53.09 50.99 -74.75
N LYS A 652 52.65 52.24 -74.69
CA LYS A 652 52.22 52.92 -73.47
C LYS A 652 50.70 52.99 -73.41
N THR A 653 50.10 52.34 -72.41
CA THR A 653 48.66 52.42 -72.14
C THR A 653 48.32 53.69 -71.37
N HIS A 654 47.25 54.35 -71.79
CA HIS A 654 46.59 55.47 -71.11
C HIS A 654 45.13 55.08 -70.86
N THR A 655 44.62 55.28 -69.65
CA THR A 655 43.23 54.93 -69.31
C THR A 655 42.37 56.18 -69.20
N VAL A 656 41.22 56.16 -69.86
CA VAL A 656 40.18 57.20 -69.77
C VAL A 656 38.95 56.60 -69.08
N ALA A 657 38.21 57.40 -68.32
CA ALA A 657 36.98 56.97 -67.66
C ALA A 657 35.75 57.42 -68.46
N SER A 658 34.72 56.58 -68.49
CA SER A 658 33.41 56.96 -69.05
C SER A 658 32.82 58.16 -68.27
N PRO A 659 32.20 59.15 -68.92
CA PRO A 659 31.82 59.21 -70.34
C PRO A 659 32.80 60.00 -71.26
N GLU A 660 34.06 60.19 -70.87
CA GLU A 660 35.00 61.01 -71.66
C GLU A 660 35.49 60.22 -72.90
N THR A 661 35.03 60.60 -74.11
CA THR A 661 35.28 59.84 -75.37
C THR A 661 36.56 60.24 -76.13
N LYS A 662 37.52 60.89 -75.47
CA LYS A 662 38.72 61.46 -76.11
C LYS A 662 39.93 61.53 -75.18
N ILE A 663 41.12 61.57 -75.77
CA ILE A 663 42.38 61.85 -75.08
C ILE A 663 43.37 62.59 -76.00
N ILE A 664 44.08 63.58 -75.45
CA ILE A 664 45.22 64.21 -76.11
C ILE A 664 46.50 63.58 -75.55
N ILE A 665 47.30 62.97 -76.43
CA ILE A 665 48.60 62.40 -76.06
C ILE A 665 49.71 63.24 -76.73
N ASN A 666 50.73 63.58 -75.94
CA ASN A 666 51.81 64.50 -76.31
C ASN A 666 53.15 63.76 -76.45
N GLY A 667 54.09 64.32 -77.21
CA GLY A 667 55.46 63.82 -77.34
C GLY A 667 55.73 63.04 -78.63
N PHE A 668 54.91 63.23 -79.65
CA PHE A 668 55.11 62.65 -80.98
C PHE A 668 56.02 63.53 -81.85
N GLN A 669 56.53 62.97 -82.94
CA GLN A 669 57.30 63.69 -83.96
C GLN A 669 56.39 63.98 -85.17
N PRO A 670 56.48 65.16 -85.80
CA PRO A 670 55.76 65.49 -87.03
C PRO A 670 56.04 64.52 -88.19
N ALA A 671 55.10 64.43 -89.13
CA ALA A 671 55.19 63.61 -90.35
C ALA A 671 55.45 62.10 -90.14
N LYS A 672 55.07 61.52 -88.99
CA LYS A 672 55.18 60.08 -88.70
C LYS A 672 53.83 59.41 -88.48
N LYS A 673 53.78 58.10 -88.69
CA LYS A 673 52.61 57.25 -88.38
C LYS A 673 52.85 56.47 -87.10
N TYR A 674 51.89 56.51 -86.19
CA TYR A 674 51.91 55.83 -84.90
C TYR A 674 50.77 54.81 -84.82
N LYS A 675 51.07 53.57 -84.43
CA LYS A 675 50.05 52.54 -84.18
C LYS A 675 49.36 52.85 -82.86
N VAL A 676 48.03 52.94 -82.91
CA VAL A 676 47.13 53.13 -81.77
C VAL A 676 46.23 51.90 -81.66
N SER A 677 45.89 51.51 -80.44
CA SER A 677 44.85 50.51 -80.19
C SER A 677 43.98 50.92 -79.01
N VAL A 678 42.65 50.94 -79.19
CA VAL A 678 41.67 51.36 -78.18
C VAL A 678 40.78 50.19 -77.77
N THR A 679 40.63 49.96 -76.46
CA THR A 679 39.89 48.83 -75.87
C THR A 679 38.93 49.36 -74.83
N SER A 680 37.64 49.00 -74.86
CA SER A 680 36.74 49.31 -73.73
C SER A 680 36.91 48.29 -72.61
N LEU A 681 36.57 48.71 -71.41
CA LEU A 681 36.47 47.88 -70.22
C LEU A 681 35.14 48.13 -69.53
N SER A 682 34.57 47.08 -68.95
CA SER A 682 33.55 47.17 -67.92
C SER A 682 34.04 46.39 -66.70
N GLY A 683 34.35 47.11 -65.62
CA GLY A 683 35.03 46.56 -64.45
C GLY A 683 36.39 45.96 -64.83
N LEU A 684 36.48 44.62 -64.85
CA LEU A 684 37.68 43.86 -65.22
C LEU A 684 37.61 43.18 -66.59
N ARG A 685 36.45 43.20 -67.28
CA ARG A 685 36.30 42.62 -68.62
C ARG A 685 36.71 43.64 -69.68
N ARG A 686 37.54 43.22 -70.64
CA ARG A 686 37.90 43.98 -71.86
C ARG A 686 37.00 43.60 -73.03
N SER A 687 36.86 44.49 -74.02
CA SER A 687 36.23 44.19 -75.31
C SER A 687 36.92 43.03 -76.03
N SER A 688 36.18 42.34 -76.91
CA SER A 688 36.63 41.16 -77.67
C SER A 688 37.92 41.38 -78.46
N GLU A 689 38.01 42.49 -79.18
CA GLU A 689 39.20 42.90 -79.93
C GLU A 689 39.49 44.40 -79.71
N PRO A 690 40.77 44.79 -79.60
CA PRO A 690 41.14 46.21 -79.53
C PRO A 690 41.00 46.84 -80.93
N HIS A 691 40.39 48.01 -81.03
CA HIS A 691 40.28 48.73 -82.30
C HIS A 691 41.64 49.34 -82.67
N VAL A 692 42.32 48.77 -83.66
CA VAL A 692 43.68 49.13 -84.09
C VAL A 692 43.65 50.04 -85.32
N PHE A 693 44.31 51.20 -85.22
CA PHE A 693 44.41 52.18 -86.31
C PHE A 693 45.75 52.92 -86.29
N TYR A 694 45.99 53.79 -87.27
CA TYR A 694 47.25 54.51 -87.44
C TYR A 694 47.03 56.02 -87.45
N CYS A 695 47.63 56.72 -86.50
CA CYS A 695 47.61 58.17 -86.42
C CYS A 695 48.81 58.78 -87.12
N GLN A 696 48.55 59.64 -88.11
CA GLN A 696 49.58 60.42 -88.79
C GLN A 696 49.68 61.81 -88.14
N THR A 697 50.90 62.27 -87.88
CA THR A 697 51.14 63.63 -87.37
C THR A 697 51.31 64.64 -88.51
N ASP A 698 50.80 65.85 -88.31
CA ASP A 698 50.76 66.91 -89.33
C ASP A 698 52.17 67.30 -89.82
N PRO A 699 52.47 67.27 -91.14
CA PRO A 699 53.76 67.69 -91.68
C PRO A 699 53.98 69.21 -91.76
N ARG A 700 52.93 70.04 -91.60
CA ARG A 700 52.98 71.50 -91.84
C ARG A 700 54.06 72.22 -91.02
N GLY A 701 54.36 71.75 -89.81
CA GLY A 701 55.39 72.31 -88.94
C GLY A 701 56.81 72.25 -89.52
N VAL A 702 57.09 71.33 -90.47
CA VAL A 702 58.43 71.15 -91.05
C VAL A 702 58.70 72.15 -92.19
N ILE A 703 57.66 72.58 -92.91
CA ILE A 703 57.80 73.42 -94.12
C ILE A 703 57.98 74.91 -93.75
N ALA A 704 57.43 75.37 -92.63
CA ALA A 704 57.53 76.77 -92.20
C ALA A 704 58.94 77.19 -91.75
N GLY A 705 59.75 76.26 -91.23
CA GLY A 705 61.06 76.56 -90.65
C GLY A 705 62.10 77.05 -91.66
N SER A 706 62.04 76.55 -92.90
CA SER A 706 63.03 76.86 -93.95
C SER A 706 62.98 78.32 -94.44
N VAL A 707 61.82 78.97 -94.34
CA VAL A 707 61.60 80.34 -94.87
C VAL A 707 61.94 81.41 -93.81
N PHE A 708 61.72 81.11 -92.52
CA PHE A 708 61.96 82.07 -91.43
C PHE A 708 63.44 82.40 -91.21
N GLY A 709 64.36 81.46 -91.49
CA GLY A 709 65.78 81.62 -91.21
C GLY A 709 66.46 82.78 -91.96
N VAL A 710 66.00 83.09 -93.18
CA VAL A 710 66.59 84.15 -94.01
C VAL A 710 66.13 85.55 -93.58
N LEU A 711 64.86 85.68 -93.15
CA LEU A 711 64.28 86.96 -92.72
C LEU A 711 64.74 87.36 -91.30
N LEU A 712 65.02 86.40 -90.42
CA LEU A 712 65.40 86.69 -89.04
C LEU A 712 66.78 87.36 -88.92
N PHE A 713 67.72 87.06 -89.83
CA PHE A 713 69.09 87.59 -89.79
C PHE A 713 69.12 89.11 -89.99
N GLY A 714 68.31 89.65 -90.91
CA GLY A 714 68.19 91.10 -91.11
C GLY A 714 67.55 91.83 -89.92
N LEU A 715 66.58 91.20 -89.25
CA LEU A 715 65.89 91.76 -88.09
C LEU A 715 66.75 91.75 -86.81
N LEU A 716 67.62 90.74 -86.64
CA LEU A 716 68.52 90.65 -85.49
C LEU A 716 69.52 91.80 -85.42
N VAL A 717 70.03 92.28 -86.56
CA VAL A 717 70.94 93.45 -86.62
C VAL A 717 70.26 94.71 -86.10
N ALA A 718 68.96 94.89 -86.36
CA ALA A 718 68.18 96.02 -85.85
C ALA A 718 67.84 95.89 -84.36
N LEU A 719 67.53 94.68 -83.88
CA LEU A 719 67.10 94.44 -82.49
C LEU A 719 68.24 94.55 -81.46
N VAL A 720 69.49 94.29 -81.84
CA VAL A 720 70.67 94.52 -80.98
C VAL A 720 70.77 95.98 -80.50
N VAL A 721 70.31 96.94 -81.29
CA VAL A 721 70.27 98.37 -80.92
C VAL A 721 69.26 98.65 -79.80
N PHE A 722 68.14 97.92 -79.74
CA PHE A 722 67.05 98.17 -78.80
C PHE A 722 67.28 97.51 -77.42
N ILE A 723 68.00 96.39 -77.37
CA ILE A 723 68.27 95.64 -76.13
C ILE A 723 69.17 96.41 -75.14
N PHE A 724 69.78 97.53 -75.55
CA PHE A 724 70.48 98.43 -74.64
C PHE A 724 69.57 99.24 -73.70
N LEU A 725 68.24 99.19 -73.85
CA LEU A 725 67.28 99.90 -73.01
C LEU A 725 66.23 98.96 -72.36
N LYS A 726 66.42 98.71 -71.05
CA LYS A 726 65.49 98.07 -70.08
C LYS A 726 65.28 96.54 -70.13
N ARG A 727 66.23 95.86 -69.49
CA ARG A 727 66.00 94.85 -68.40
C ARG A 727 64.85 95.22 -67.41
N PRO A 728 64.43 94.33 -66.47
CA PRO A 728 64.44 92.84 -66.48
C PRO A 728 63.18 92.18 -65.81
N ASP A 729 63.12 90.83 -65.85
CA ASP A 729 62.73 89.83 -64.81
C ASP A 729 61.55 90.01 -63.79
N ILE A 730 61.28 88.90 -63.06
CA ILE A 730 60.53 88.71 -61.79
C ILE A 730 59.11 88.09 -61.91
N ILE A 731 58.57 87.20 -61.05
CA ILE A 731 59.03 86.06 -60.20
C ILE A 731 57.94 85.75 -59.12
N SER A 732 57.33 84.56 -59.15
CA SER A 732 57.03 83.67 -57.99
C SER A 732 55.99 84.02 -56.88
N ARG A 733 55.54 82.95 -56.15
CA ARG A 733 55.06 82.87 -54.72
C ARG A 733 53.64 83.41 -54.39
N LYS A 734 52.96 83.08 -53.26
CA LYS A 734 52.87 81.89 -52.35
C LYS A 734 51.78 82.16 -51.26
N LYS A 735 51.54 81.18 -50.35
CA LYS A 735 50.91 81.29 -48.98
C LYS A 735 49.38 81.52 -48.95
N SER A 736 48.55 80.93 -48.05
CA SER A 736 48.52 80.71 -46.56
C SER A 736 47.91 81.88 -45.77
N SER A 737 47.20 81.72 -44.64
CA SER A 737 46.88 80.54 -43.79
C SER A 737 45.39 80.57 -43.27
N PHE A 738 44.89 80.45 -42.01
CA PHE A 738 45.45 80.30 -40.64
C PHE A 738 44.36 79.97 -39.56
N ILE A 739 44.70 79.17 -38.52
CA ILE A 739 44.05 78.99 -37.19
C ILE A 739 42.61 78.37 -37.10
N GLY A 740 42.36 77.52 -36.07
CA GLY A 740 40.99 77.19 -35.64
C GLY A 740 40.73 76.07 -34.60
N GLY A 741 41.22 76.18 -33.35
CA GLY A 741 40.59 75.54 -32.17
C GLY A 741 40.79 74.03 -31.90
N SER A 742 40.71 73.64 -30.62
CA SER A 742 40.79 72.25 -30.14
C SER A 742 39.68 71.92 -29.16
N LYS A 743 39.27 70.66 -29.06
CA LYS A 743 38.79 70.05 -27.79
C LYS A 743 38.85 68.53 -27.85
N VAL A 744 39.23 67.93 -26.72
CA VAL A 744 39.13 66.49 -26.44
C VAL A 744 38.09 66.32 -25.32
N SER A 745 37.26 65.28 -25.40
CA SER A 745 36.32 64.91 -24.33
C SER A 745 36.01 63.41 -24.35
N ASN A 746 36.20 62.78 -23.18
CA ASN A 746 35.85 61.44 -22.72
C ASN A 746 35.34 60.37 -23.71
N THR A 747 35.95 59.19 -23.59
CA THR A 747 35.44 57.91 -24.09
C THR A 747 34.07 57.56 -23.51
N GLN A 748 33.06 57.55 -24.38
CA GLN A 748 31.77 56.89 -24.15
C GLN A 748 31.87 55.42 -24.60
N SER A 749 31.05 54.54 -24.01
CA SER A 749 30.97 53.14 -24.45
C SER A 749 30.55 53.05 -25.92
N LYS A 750 31.22 52.18 -26.69
CA LYS A 750 31.03 52.07 -28.14
C LYS A 750 30.07 50.96 -28.49
N SER A 751 29.10 51.25 -29.35
CA SER A 751 28.25 50.23 -29.95
C SER A 751 29.02 49.39 -30.97
N ILE A 752 28.87 48.07 -30.87
CA ILE A 752 29.51 47.09 -31.76
C ILE A 752 28.45 46.63 -32.78
N PRO A 753 28.69 46.76 -34.10
CA PRO A 753 27.78 46.21 -35.11
C PRO A 753 27.68 44.69 -34.96
N ALA A 754 26.48 44.12 -35.03
CA ALA A 754 26.24 42.69 -34.77
C ALA A 754 27.13 41.75 -35.62
N ALA A 755 27.42 42.11 -36.88
CA ALA A 755 28.32 41.36 -37.75
C ALA A 755 29.80 41.32 -37.30
N LYS A 756 30.21 42.20 -36.37
CA LYS A 756 31.55 42.25 -35.74
C LYS A 756 31.55 41.78 -34.28
N PHE A 757 30.38 41.44 -33.73
CA PHE A 757 30.28 40.93 -32.36
C PHE A 757 31.00 39.59 -32.16
N PRO A 758 30.99 38.62 -33.10
CA PRO A 758 31.77 37.39 -32.97
C PRO A 758 33.28 37.64 -32.86
N ASP A 759 33.83 38.52 -33.70
CA ASP A 759 35.25 38.89 -33.66
C ASP A 759 35.63 39.56 -32.33
N HIS A 760 34.77 40.48 -31.85
CA HIS A 760 34.96 41.19 -30.59
C HIS A 760 34.90 40.25 -29.38
N PHE A 761 33.91 39.34 -29.36
CA PHE A 761 33.77 38.32 -28.33
C PHE A 761 34.98 37.39 -28.30
N HIS A 762 35.41 36.92 -29.48
CA HIS A 762 36.61 36.10 -29.61
C HIS A 762 37.84 36.83 -29.07
N GLN A 763 38.07 38.09 -29.46
CA GLN A 763 39.20 38.90 -28.99
C GLN A 763 39.25 39.04 -27.46
N LEU A 764 38.12 39.30 -26.79
CA LEU A 764 38.07 39.43 -25.33
C LEU A 764 38.19 38.08 -24.58
N SER A 765 37.88 36.96 -25.25
CA SER A 765 37.97 35.60 -24.69
C SER A 765 39.38 34.98 -24.69
N LEU A 766 40.31 35.50 -25.51
CA LEU A 766 41.58 34.85 -25.88
C LEU A 766 42.55 34.52 -24.72
N ASP A 767 42.46 35.21 -23.59
CA ASP A 767 43.34 35.08 -22.42
C ASP A 767 42.47 34.78 -21.18
N GLU A 768 41.88 33.57 -21.12
CA GLU A 768 40.91 33.13 -20.09
C GLU A 768 39.78 34.13 -19.77
N ASN A 769 39.21 34.78 -20.79
CA ASN A 769 38.21 35.86 -20.67
C ASN A 769 38.69 37.15 -19.99
N ARG A 770 40.00 37.34 -19.79
CA ARG A 770 40.59 38.54 -19.20
C ARG A 770 40.14 39.85 -19.85
N GLY A 771 39.89 39.88 -21.16
CA GLY A 771 39.35 41.09 -21.81
C GLY A 771 38.00 41.51 -21.23
N PHE A 772 37.12 40.54 -20.94
CA PHE A 772 35.87 40.79 -20.24
C PHE A 772 36.09 41.14 -18.75
N SER A 773 37.13 40.57 -18.11
CA SER A 773 37.51 40.95 -16.74
C SER A 773 37.99 42.40 -16.64
N GLU A 774 38.81 42.86 -17.60
CA GLU A 774 39.29 44.25 -17.68
C GLU A 774 38.13 45.23 -18.00
N GLU A 775 37.19 44.86 -18.87
CA GLU A 775 35.93 45.62 -19.06
C GLU A 775 35.07 45.65 -17.77
N TYR A 776 34.98 44.54 -17.04
CA TYR A 776 34.20 44.44 -15.80
C TYR A 776 34.82 45.23 -14.64
N GLU A 777 36.14 45.23 -14.47
CA GLU A 777 36.81 46.07 -13.46
C GLU A 777 36.63 47.57 -13.75
N CYS A 778 36.56 47.97 -15.01
CA CYS A 778 36.18 49.34 -15.39
C CYS A 778 34.73 49.73 -15.00
N LEU A 779 33.87 48.77 -14.67
CA LEU A 779 32.53 49.01 -14.10
C LEU A 779 32.52 49.05 -12.56
N ALA A 780 33.57 48.59 -11.87
CA ALA A 780 33.63 48.56 -10.41
C ALA A 780 33.39 49.91 -9.69
N PRO A 781 33.83 51.09 -10.18
CA PRO A 781 33.50 52.37 -9.57
C PRO A 781 32.11 52.92 -9.97
N VAL A 782 31.37 52.24 -10.85
CA VAL A 782 30.09 52.75 -11.38
C VAL A 782 28.95 52.45 -10.40
N GLY A 783 28.63 53.43 -9.55
CA GLY A 783 27.38 53.46 -8.78
C GLY A 783 27.51 53.25 -7.27
N THR A 784 28.73 53.22 -6.71
CA THR A 784 28.97 53.10 -5.25
C THR A 784 28.23 54.17 -4.45
N ASP A 785 28.25 55.41 -4.95
CA ASP A 785 27.84 56.62 -4.24
C ASP A 785 26.34 56.96 -4.42
N GLN A 786 25.58 56.05 -5.03
CA GLN A 786 24.17 56.25 -5.38
C GLN A 786 23.25 56.04 -4.17
N THR A 787 22.22 56.89 -4.04
CA THR A 787 21.32 56.87 -2.88
C THR A 787 20.38 55.66 -2.92
N ARG A 788 20.16 55.07 -1.74
CA ARG A 788 19.38 53.84 -1.50
C ARG A 788 18.40 54.05 -0.32
N LYS A 789 17.84 55.25 -0.20
CA LYS A 789 17.05 55.69 0.96
C LYS A 789 15.72 54.94 1.08
N THR A 790 14.95 54.77 -0.01
CA THR A 790 13.67 54.04 0.07
C THR A 790 13.89 52.57 0.45
N ALA A 791 14.96 51.97 -0.05
CA ALA A 791 15.33 50.58 0.26
C ALA A 791 15.70 50.34 1.73
N ASN A 792 16.14 51.39 2.43
CA ASN A 792 16.56 51.35 3.83
C ASN A 792 15.46 51.76 4.82
N LEU A 793 14.24 52.09 4.35
CA LEU A 793 13.09 52.32 5.22
C LEU A 793 12.74 51.03 6.00
N PRO A 794 12.33 51.10 7.28
CA PRO A 794 12.09 49.92 8.12
C PRO A 794 11.13 48.90 7.48
N GLU A 795 10.04 49.35 6.89
CA GLU A 795 9.03 48.50 6.24
C GLU A 795 9.55 47.80 4.98
N ASN A 796 10.54 48.40 4.29
CA ASN A 796 11.08 47.87 3.04
C ASN A 796 12.28 46.93 3.25
N LYS A 797 12.94 46.95 4.41
CA LYS A 797 14.10 46.08 4.70
C LYS A 797 13.76 44.59 4.54
N ALA A 798 12.57 44.16 4.99
CA ALA A 798 12.12 42.78 4.87
C ALA A 798 11.76 42.34 3.42
N LYS A 799 11.68 43.28 2.47
CA LYS A 799 11.52 42.99 1.04
C LYS A 799 12.86 42.77 0.32
N ASN A 800 14.00 43.00 0.97
CA ASN A 800 15.34 42.86 0.38
C ASN A 800 15.98 41.51 0.73
N ARG A 801 16.46 40.78 -0.28
CA ARG A 801 17.13 39.47 -0.11
C ARG A 801 18.54 39.59 0.48
N PHE A 802 19.23 40.70 0.22
CA PHE A 802 20.55 41.00 0.74
C PHE A 802 20.61 42.44 1.25
N SER A 803 21.36 42.70 2.33
CA SER A 803 21.46 44.02 2.96
C SER A 803 22.41 44.98 2.23
N ASN A 804 23.33 44.45 1.43
CA ASN A 804 24.29 45.22 0.61
C ASN A 804 23.81 45.46 -0.83
N VAL A 805 22.99 44.56 -1.40
CA VAL A 805 22.46 44.65 -2.77
C VAL A 805 21.05 45.27 -2.74
N LEU A 806 21.01 46.60 -2.74
CA LEU A 806 19.80 47.42 -2.60
C LEU A 806 19.64 48.36 -3.81
N PRO A 807 18.39 48.64 -4.26
CA PRO A 807 18.16 49.39 -5.48
C PRO A 807 18.40 50.89 -5.30
N TYR A 808 18.90 51.54 -6.35
CA TYR A 808 19.14 52.98 -6.34
C TYR A 808 17.84 53.77 -6.49
N ASP A 809 17.65 54.82 -5.68
CA ASP A 809 16.37 55.55 -5.58
C ASP A 809 15.92 56.19 -6.91
N TRP A 810 16.87 56.62 -7.76
CA TRP A 810 16.59 57.40 -8.98
C TRP A 810 16.09 56.55 -10.16
N CYS A 811 16.48 55.28 -10.22
CA CYS A 811 16.06 54.33 -11.26
C CYS A 811 15.27 53.14 -10.72
N ARG A 812 14.84 53.14 -9.45
CA ARG A 812 14.04 52.02 -8.91
C ARG A 812 12.74 51.87 -9.65
N VAL A 813 12.30 50.63 -9.84
CA VAL A 813 10.93 50.36 -10.26
C VAL A 813 9.99 50.73 -9.11
N LYS A 814 8.83 51.26 -9.46
CA LYS A 814 7.74 51.58 -8.54
C LYS A 814 6.53 50.77 -8.96
N LEU A 815 5.90 50.12 -8.01
CA LEU A 815 4.60 49.48 -8.22
C LEU A 815 3.50 50.52 -8.06
N THR A 816 2.43 50.38 -8.83
CA THR A 816 1.23 51.21 -8.67
C THR A 816 0.62 50.95 -7.29
N THR A 817 0.06 51.97 -6.64
CA THR A 817 -0.67 51.80 -5.37
C THR A 817 -2.14 52.17 -5.57
N SER A 818 -3.04 51.27 -5.19
CA SER A 818 -4.47 51.34 -5.49
C SER A 818 -5.33 51.78 -4.31
N ASP A 819 -4.75 51.84 -3.11
CA ASP A 819 -5.40 52.08 -1.83
C ASP A 819 -4.47 52.89 -0.93
N PRO A 820 -4.98 53.73 0.02
CA PRO A 820 -4.14 54.42 1.00
C PRO A 820 -3.51 53.48 2.04
N ASP A 821 -4.21 52.41 2.40
CA ASP A 821 -3.94 51.63 3.63
C ASP A 821 -3.04 50.40 3.41
N GLY A 822 -1.81 50.63 2.92
CA GLY A 822 -0.66 49.81 3.33
C GLY A 822 0.09 48.97 2.27
N ILE A 823 -0.28 48.98 0.99
CA ILE A 823 0.52 48.31 -0.05
C ILE A 823 1.65 49.25 -0.53
N SER A 824 2.88 49.02 -0.05
CA SER A 824 4.09 49.81 -0.37
C SER A 824 4.44 49.80 -1.88
N ASP A 825 4.87 50.95 -2.43
CA ASP A 825 5.33 51.13 -3.83
C ASP A 825 6.63 50.37 -4.17
N TYR A 826 7.21 49.69 -3.18
CA TYR A 826 8.58 49.20 -3.21
C TYR A 826 8.72 47.72 -3.61
N ILE A 827 9.61 47.50 -4.57
CA ILE A 827 10.25 46.23 -4.93
C ILE A 827 11.75 46.46 -5.13
N ASN A 828 12.60 45.47 -4.83
CA ASN A 828 14.03 45.53 -5.12
C ASN A 828 14.28 45.28 -6.62
N ALA A 829 14.11 46.33 -7.42
CA ALA A 829 14.37 46.33 -8.85
C ALA A 829 14.79 47.73 -9.35
N ASN A 830 15.66 47.77 -10.36
CA ASN A 830 16.08 48.99 -11.05
C ASN A 830 15.90 48.85 -12.57
N TYR A 831 15.51 49.94 -13.21
CA TYR A 831 15.66 50.09 -14.66
C TYR A 831 17.14 50.23 -15.01
N MET A 832 17.56 49.52 -16.05
CA MET A 832 18.88 49.64 -16.67
C MET A 832 18.75 50.20 -18.11
N PRO A 833 19.73 50.99 -18.57
CA PRO A 833 19.80 51.37 -19.98
C PRO A 833 20.11 50.15 -20.86
N GLY A 834 19.59 50.18 -22.08
CA GLY A 834 19.98 49.29 -23.17
C GLY A 834 20.48 50.09 -24.37
N TYR A 835 20.39 49.47 -25.56
CA TYR A 835 20.85 50.07 -26.82
C TYR A 835 19.90 51.17 -27.35
N SER A 836 18.61 51.02 -27.08
CA SER A 836 17.51 51.82 -27.65
C SER A 836 16.87 52.76 -26.62
N SER A 837 16.99 52.47 -25.32
CA SER A 837 16.34 53.24 -24.25
C SER A 837 17.11 53.23 -22.93
N ASN A 838 17.07 54.35 -22.20
CA ASN A 838 17.63 54.47 -20.84
C ASN A 838 16.83 53.68 -19.77
N ARG A 839 15.74 53.00 -20.15
CA ARG A 839 14.92 52.11 -19.30
C ARG A 839 14.44 50.89 -20.11
N GLU A 840 15.37 50.19 -20.76
CA GLU A 840 15.07 49.08 -21.67
C GLU A 840 15.02 47.73 -20.96
N TYR A 841 15.81 47.57 -19.90
CA TYR A 841 15.86 46.35 -19.08
C TYR A 841 15.50 46.66 -17.62
N ILE A 842 15.12 45.62 -16.87
CA ILE A 842 14.93 45.68 -15.42
C ILE A 842 15.83 44.63 -14.78
N ALA A 843 16.74 45.06 -13.91
CA ALA A 843 17.44 44.17 -12.98
C ALA A 843 16.65 44.09 -11.67
N THR A 844 16.54 42.90 -11.10
CA THR A 844 15.82 42.66 -9.84
C THR A 844 16.41 41.46 -9.11
N GLN A 845 16.28 41.41 -7.78
CA GLN A 845 16.61 40.22 -7.01
C GLN A 845 15.69 39.04 -7.38
N GLY A 846 16.14 37.81 -7.19
CA GLY A 846 15.24 36.66 -7.17
C GLY A 846 14.17 36.85 -6.07
N PRO A 847 12.86 36.74 -6.37
CA PRO A 847 11.80 37.10 -5.43
C PRO A 847 11.87 36.30 -4.13
N LEU A 848 11.39 36.90 -3.04
CA LEU A 848 11.22 36.25 -1.74
C LEU A 848 9.80 35.69 -1.63
N PRO A 849 9.53 34.75 -0.69
CA PRO A 849 8.16 34.31 -0.40
C PRO A 849 7.21 35.47 -0.11
N SER A 850 7.73 36.54 0.52
CA SER A 850 7.01 37.79 0.84
C SER A 850 6.86 38.78 -0.33
N THR A 851 7.54 38.57 -1.47
CA THR A 851 7.56 39.51 -2.61
C THR A 851 7.28 38.86 -3.97
N VAL A 852 6.84 37.60 -4.02
CA VAL A 852 6.48 36.91 -5.26
C VAL A 852 5.30 37.57 -6.00
N ASN A 853 4.32 38.10 -5.26
CA ASN A 853 3.19 38.83 -5.85
C ASN A 853 3.63 40.20 -6.38
N ASP A 854 4.48 40.93 -5.65
CA ASP A 854 5.10 42.19 -6.08
C ASP A 854 5.93 41.99 -7.38
N PHE A 855 6.62 40.86 -7.49
CA PHE A 855 7.41 40.49 -8.67
C PHE A 855 6.51 40.26 -9.90
N TRP A 856 5.49 39.40 -9.80
CA TRP A 856 4.58 39.17 -10.94
C TRP A 856 3.78 40.43 -11.31
N ARG A 857 3.42 41.24 -10.31
CA ARG A 857 2.84 42.57 -10.51
C ARG A 857 3.77 43.49 -11.31
N MET A 858 5.08 43.51 -11.01
CA MET A 858 6.07 44.26 -11.77
C MET A 858 6.14 43.80 -13.23
N ILE A 859 6.19 42.49 -13.47
CA ILE A 859 6.21 41.88 -14.81
C ILE A 859 4.98 42.32 -15.63
N TRP A 860 3.80 42.33 -15.01
CA TRP A 860 2.55 42.77 -15.63
C TRP A 860 2.49 44.28 -15.90
N GLU A 861 2.71 45.11 -14.88
CA GLU A 861 2.63 46.59 -14.99
C GLU A 861 3.66 47.14 -15.99
N GLN A 862 4.86 46.56 -16.04
CA GLN A 862 5.92 46.97 -16.97
C GLN A 862 5.93 46.18 -18.30
N ARG A 863 4.91 45.33 -18.54
CA ARG A 863 4.70 44.57 -19.80
C ARG A 863 5.94 43.78 -20.26
N VAL A 864 6.63 43.15 -19.32
CA VAL A 864 7.92 42.46 -19.56
C VAL A 864 7.71 41.22 -20.44
N LYS A 865 8.30 41.23 -21.66
CA LYS A 865 8.09 40.19 -22.69
C LYS A 865 8.96 38.94 -22.54
N ARG A 866 10.04 39.02 -21.77
CA ARG A 866 11.01 37.95 -21.53
C ARG A 866 11.68 38.22 -20.20
N ILE A 867 11.87 37.18 -19.39
CA ILE A 867 12.65 37.23 -18.15
C ILE A 867 13.83 36.26 -18.35
N VAL A 868 15.01 36.61 -17.83
CA VAL A 868 16.25 35.84 -17.98
C VAL A 868 16.88 35.67 -16.61
N MET A 869 17.17 34.43 -16.20
CA MET A 869 17.95 34.16 -14.99
C MET A 869 19.44 34.24 -15.34
N VAL A 870 20.21 34.98 -14.53
CA VAL A 870 21.66 35.22 -14.76
C VAL A 870 22.56 34.58 -13.69
N THR A 871 21.97 33.76 -12.81
CA THR A 871 22.65 32.99 -11.76
C THR A 871 22.13 31.56 -11.74
N ASN A 872 22.82 30.65 -11.03
CA ASN A 872 22.37 29.27 -10.89
C ASN A 872 21.25 29.11 -9.84
N CYS A 873 20.39 28.10 -10.02
CA CYS A 873 19.28 27.76 -9.11
C CYS A 873 19.72 27.34 -7.69
N ILE A 874 21.01 26.99 -7.53
CA ILE A 874 21.65 26.64 -6.25
C ILE A 874 23.03 27.30 -6.25
N GLU A 875 23.36 27.99 -5.17
CA GLU A 875 24.61 28.74 -5.03
C GLU A 875 25.10 28.65 -3.57
N GLY A 876 26.36 28.29 -3.35
CA GLY A 876 26.93 28.11 -2.00
C GLY A 876 26.18 27.10 -1.10
N GLY A 877 25.50 26.11 -1.69
CA GLY A 877 24.70 25.12 -0.96
C GLY A 877 23.33 25.63 -0.48
N ARG A 878 22.89 26.82 -0.90
CA ARG A 878 21.53 27.33 -0.65
C ARG A 878 20.74 27.42 -1.94
N VAL A 879 19.45 27.05 -1.88
CA VAL A 879 18.54 27.17 -3.02
C VAL A 879 18.24 28.65 -3.26
N SER A 880 18.52 29.16 -4.46
CA SER A 880 18.39 30.60 -4.76
C SER A 880 16.94 31.01 -5.05
N LEU A 881 16.11 30.09 -5.56
CA LEU A 881 14.75 30.34 -6.04
C LEU A 881 13.70 29.40 -5.42
N GLN A 882 12.52 29.92 -5.10
CA GLN A 882 11.37 29.12 -4.63
C GLN A 882 10.75 28.33 -5.80
N GLU A 883 10.26 27.12 -5.53
CA GLU A 883 9.98 26.12 -6.57
C GLU A 883 8.93 26.54 -7.60
N ASN A 884 7.96 27.37 -7.20
CA ASN A 884 6.89 27.90 -8.06
C ASN A 884 7.40 28.72 -9.27
N LEU A 885 8.67 29.14 -9.28
CA LEU A 885 9.30 29.81 -10.43
C LEU A 885 10.17 28.89 -11.28
N LYS A 886 10.51 27.67 -10.84
CA LYS A 886 11.31 26.72 -11.64
C LYS A 886 10.64 26.39 -12.99
N MET A 887 9.30 26.39 -13.05
CA MET A 887 8.53 26.11 -14.27
C MET A 887 8.58 27.23 -15.33
N PHE A 888 9.19 28.39 -15.06
CA PHE A 888 9.20 29.55 -15.96
C PHE A 888 10.60 29.97 -16.46
N TYR A 889 11.65 29.20 -16.13
CA TYR A 889 13.05 29.51 -16.48
C TYR A 889 13.83 28.28 -17.04
N CYS A 890 13.13 27.34 -17.69
CA CYS A 890 13.71 26.18 -18.36
C CYS A 890 13.24 26.08 -19.81
#